data_AF-A0A8W8I0V7-F1
#
_entry.id   AF-A0A8W8I0V7-F1
#
_cell.length_a   1.000
_cell.length_b   1.000
_cell.length_c   1.000
_cell.angle_alpha   90.00
_cell.angle_beta   90.00
_cell.angle_gamma   90.00
#
_symmetry.space_group_name_H-M   'P 1'
#
loop_
_entity.id
_entity.type
_entity.pdbx_description
1 polymer ?
#
loop_
_entity_poly.entity_id
_entity_poly.type
_entity_poly.pdbx_seq_one_letter_code
_entity_poly.pdbx_strand_id
1 'polypeptide(L)'
;MDGSEDDALYSDLVLGPDSADRESEPMVPEEPANSDSDDDFYDDIPLSELQMKLLFEDNGDEKFLGFTPSLNLLVVLDPNGVLFIYSGVTKLNRLHVSTLPLGSGSLSMLKPVTPMSSPQRGGIFTSSRPPSAMDQAGFDEEITRLSPVQTDLEDSSHFDEFQAHSSYIQGLRDNVGKRFTIELINGSMVRAVMPKASLSPGIEKSLQSLRHMLPKDIAISVLGKWYTTRNAPGGLGNQSEWTLFTKTLFGLMGYDTSRLALTSQEDLDISASPAIVAKKPKQSDQGSEVDWEALIGSDHHKFIKSSIECCFGLDCSSTSVPASKHSFPSSINTSSLLFVHIPAVFAALHLTFEELLLSTTLVEEVENLVPSLYQLAVDLRKTNYADYYCRKFPSLYNSCSDEPSQITEEHLIKLQYPGMVFDQVVSVDHWVNAALKEQDCFPFPYIPGVCNLTKSIISLYAVLVKQNMTTEQAVDRCLRRLAPAGHRGPITDLSLSRSFSVTVPTTSVQERMVLFMTDLGMTLEELECLPVGLSLPFREAIFHCRYNPPSDWPEEPYVLIGRQDLAKLLSMGKKKNVCPPGIYTSKPYTGTEGTQYEEDGMEHLDQELLRLRFSEDLRVSEARRLLQSSRPARIALTQRPEVSDHDFIEEQERHLYNICIRTMALPVGRGMFTLCTYHPLPTEPLPIPKLCLQGRAPPRNATVDLTHIDTPANMSSWPQFHNGVAAGLRMADFSHIDSTWILYNKPKGNELTNEYAGFLMALGLNEHLIHLHSLNVHDYLSKGSEMTTVGLLLGLAAAKRGTMDFATTRILSIHVAAFLPPTSTELNVPHNVQVAAILGVGLVYQGTAHRHTSEVLLSEIGRPPGPELDNCTDRESYSLAAGLALGLVMFGKGNEVIGTSDLGMADTLCHFMTGGHKRPLIGSNKERYKAPSYQIKEGDNINVDVTSPGATLALGMLYFRTNNSAVIDWLRVPDTQFMLDQVRPDFLMLRTISRGLVSWDFVVPSFEWIKSMIPQILQEKAFERKQGEEDDVMIDYETMSQSYCNVVAGGCLVIGLKFAGTANQMAFGTLVNVVILLGILARLS
;
A
#
# COMPACT_ATOMS: atom_id res chain seq x y z
N MET A 1 45.66 -48.06 -15.71
CA MET A 1 44.68 -47.84 -16.79
C MET A 1 43.99 -46.53 -16.47
N ASP A 2 44.77 -45.46 -16.29
CA ASP A 2 45.42 -44.61 -17.33
C ASP A 2 44.35 -43.66 -17.86
N GLY A 3 44.28 -42.41 -17.40
CA GLY A 3 45.19 -41.29 -17.74
C GLY A 3 44.58 -40.58 -18.96
N SER A 4 44.43 -39.26 -19.08
CA SER A 4 45.23 -38.10 -18.67
C SER A 4 44.41 -36.83 -19.04
N GLU A 5 44.36 -35.79 -18.19
CA GLU A 5 45.10 -34.51 -18.30
C GLU A 5 44.58 -33.54 -19.39
N ASP A 6 44.21 -32.32 -18.98
CA ASP A 6 45.00 -31.11 -19.29
C ASP A 6 44.61 -29.94 -18.37
N ASP A 7 45.61 -29.48 -17.61
CA ASP A 7 45.72 -28.28 -16.79
C ASP A 7 46.99 -27.55 -17.28
N ALA A 8 46.94 -26.23 -17.53
CA ALA A 8 48.07 -25.27 -17.46
C ALA A 8 47.67 -23.92 -18.12
N LEU A 9 47.51 -22.82 -17.36
CA LEU A 9 48.56 -21.87 -16.93
C LEU A 9 49.10 -20.98 -18.06
N TYR A 10 48.93 -19.65 -17.91
CA TYR A 10 50.07 -18.73 -17.75
C TYR A 10 49.62 -17.37 -17.21
N SER A 11 50.29 -16.97 -16.13
CA SER A 11 50.24 -15.67 -15.45
C SER A 11 51.37 -14.74 -15.92
N ASP A 12 51.24 -13.48 -15.50
CA ASP A 12 52.29 -12.50 -15.24
C ASP A 12 52.93 -11.70 -16.39
N LEU A 13 52.84 -10.36 -16.27
CA LEU A 13 54.02 -9.49 -16.16
C LEU A 13 53.67 -8.10 -15.61
N VAL A 14 54.62 -7.58 -14.83
CA VAL A 14 54.54 -6.55 -13.80
C VAL A 14 55.71 -5.56 -14.01
N LEU A 15 55.52 -4.28 -13.65
CA LEU A 15 56.49 -3.16 -13.40
C LEU A 15 56.86 -2.15 -14.51
N GLY A 16 56.84 -0.85 -14.09
CA GLY A 16 56.98 0.43 -14.84
C GLY A 16 58.42 0.88 -15.18
N PRO A 17 58.86 2.17 -15.08
CA PRO A 17 58.26 3.40 -14.50
C PRO A 17 58.49 4.72 -15.33
N ASP A 18 58.20 5.87 -14.69
CA ASP A 18 58.76 7.25 -14.85
C ASP A 18 58.13 8.34 -15.78
N SER A 19 57.44 9.28 -15.12
CA SER A 19 57.83 10.71 -14.93
C SER A 19 56.97 11.85 -15.54
N ALA A 20 56.46 12.66 -14.58
CA ALA A 20 56.43 14.13 -14.49
C ALA A 20 55.29 14.99 -15.12
N ASP A 21 54.52 15.54 -14.17
CA ASP A 21 54.09 16.94 -14.00
C ASP A 21 52.97 17.55 -14.86
N ARG A 22 51.81 17.81 -14.20
CA ARG A 22 51.31 19.17 -13.91
C ARG A 22 50.12 19.17 -12.95
N GLU A 23 50.16 20.13 -12.02
CA GLU A 23 49.24 20.41 -10.92
C GLU A 23 47.85 20.91 -11.39
N SER A 24 46.78 20.53 -10.67
CA SER A 24 45.67 21.42 -10.23
C SER A 24 44.65 20.66 -9.37
N GLU A 25 44.10 21.37 -8.37
CA GLU A 25 43.30 20.92 -7.21
C GLU A 25 41.93 20.29 -7.55
N PRO A 26 41.33 19.47 -6.65
CA PRO A 26 40.00 18.87 -6.87
C PRO A 26 38.86 19.71 -6.26
N MET A 27 37.83 19.99 -7.07
CA MET A 27 36.55 20.59 -6.68
C MET A 27 35.43 19.53 -6.57
N VAL A 28 34.53 19.79 -5.63
CA VAL A 28 33.32 19.06 -5.21
C VAL A 28 32.34 18.76 -6.38
N PRO A 29 31.62 17.62 -6.40
CA PRO A 29 30.61 17.34 -7.43
C PRO A 29 29.23 17.96 -7.09
N GLU A 30 28.74 18.79 -8.01
CA GLU A 30 27.35 19.28 -8.07
C GLU A 30 26.54 18.51 -9.12
N GLU A 31 25.22 18.52 -8.92
CA GLU A 31 24.13 17.86 -9.66
C GLU A 31 24.13 18.16 -11.18
N PRO A 32 23.69 17.22 -12.05
CA PRO A 32 23.54 17.50 -13.47
C PRO A 32 22.22 18.25 -13.76
N ALA A 33 22.39 19.44 -14.33
CA ALA A 33 21.35 20.26 -14.93
C ALA A 33 20.79 19.64 -16.22
N ASN A 34 19.47 19.77 -16.39
CA ASN A 34 18.75 19.57 -17.64
C ASN A 34 19.30 20.50 -18.73
N SER A 35 19.57 19.94 -19.92
CA SER A 35 19.82 20.70 -21.13
C SER A 35 18.76 20.37 -22.17
N ASP A 36 18.07 21.42 -22.58
CA ASP A 36 17.08 21.49 -23.65
C ASP A 36 17.69 21.21 -25.03
N SER A 37 17.05 20.34 -25.80
CA SER A 37 16.99 20.44 -27.27
C SER A 37 15.96 19.44 -27.82
N ASP A 38 14.74 19.90 -28.07
CA ASP A 38 13.77 19.25 -28.96
C ASP A 38 12.83 20.34 -29.52
N ASP A 39 13.38 21.15 -30.44
CA ASP A 39 12.60 21.90 -31.42
C ASP A 39 12.25 20.92 -32.54
N ASP A 40 10.97 20.50 -32.61
CA ASP A 40 10.21 20.14 -33.84
C ASP A 40 8.88 19.42 -33.50
N PHE A 41 8.10 19.96 -32.55
CA PHE A 41 6.72 19.52 -32.28
C PHE A 41 5.81 20.73 -32.00
N TYR A 42 5.53 21.53 -33.02
CA TYR A 42 4.44 22.50 -32.99
C TYR A 42 3.69 22.42 -34.31
N ASP A 43 2.68 21.56 -34.37
CA ASP A 43 1.52 21.71 -35.28
C ASP A 43 0.43 20.70 -34.90
N ASP A 44 -0.17 20.89 -33.72
CA ASP A 44 -1.57 20.54 -33.35
C ASP A 44 -1.76 20.53 -31.81
N ILE A 45 -1.15 21.50 -31.11
CA ILE A 45 -1.51 21.80 -29.72
C ILE A 45 -2.73 22.73 -29.78
N PRO A 46 -3.84 22.44 -29.07
CA PRO A 46 -4.91 23.42 -28.93
C PRO A 46 -4.31 24.68 -28.32
N LEU A 47 -4.38 25.81 -29.04
CA LEU A 47 -3.84 27.10 -28.61
C LEU A 47 -4.15 27.31 -27.13
N SER A 48 -3.12 27.55 -26.32
CA SER A 48 -3.30 27.77 -24.88
C SER A 48 -4.24 28.97 -24.68
N GLU A 49 -4.96 29.03 -23.55
CA GLU A 49 -5.86 30.14 -23.24
C GLU A 49 -5.15 31.50 -23.38
N LEU A 50 -3.83 31.54 -23.11
CA LEU A 50 -2.94 32.68 -23.32
C LEU A 50 -2.72 33.00 -24.80
N GLN A 51 -2.44 32.02 -25.66
CA GLN A 51 -2.26 32.24 -27.10
C GLN A 51 -3.56 32.69 -27.78
N MET A 52 -4.72 32.19 -27.34
CA MET A 52 -6.01 32.67 -27.83
C MET A 52 -6.37 34.06 -27.29
N LYS A 53 -6.05 34.38 -26.03
CA LYS A 53 -6.19 35.75 -25.52
C LYS A 53 -5.35 36.74 -26.34
N LEU A 54 -4.10 36.40 -26.66
CA LEU A 54 -3.23 37.23 -27.48
C LEU A 54 -3.77 37.44 -28.91
N LEU A 55 -4.27 36.38 -29.57
CA LEU A 55 -4.85 36.46 -30.92
C LEU A 55 -6.14 37.33 -31.01
N PHE A 56 -6.95 37.35 -29.95
CA PHE A 56 -8.17 38.15 -29.91
C PHE A 56 -7.95 39.56 -29.32
N GLU A 57 -6.91 39.76 -28.50
CA GLU A 57 -6.47 41.09 -28.02
C GLU A 57 -5.86 41.93 -29.17
N ASP A 58 -5.12 41.31 -30.10
CA ASP A 58 -4.51 42.01 -31.25
C ASP A 58 -5.55 42.54 -32.27
N ASN A 59 -6.78 42.01 -32.29
CA ASN A 59 -7.85 42.45 -33.19
C ASN A 59 -8.77 43.55 -32.60
N GLY A 60 -8.47 44.08 -31.41
CA GLY A 60 -8.98 45.37 -30.93
C GLY A 60 -10.45 45.47 -30.49
N ASP A 61 -11.30 44.45 -30.69
CA ASP A 61 -12.77 44.62 -30.54
C ASP A 61 -13.48 43.72 -29.50
N GLU A 62 -12.82 42.84 -28.72
CA GLU A 62 -13.52 41.94 -27.78
C GLU A 62 -12.82 41.87 -26.40
N LYS A 63 -13.54 42.20 -25.30
CA LYS A 63 -12.92 42.47 -23.97
C LYS A 63 -12.92 41.32 -22.96
N PHE A 64 -13.65 40.23 -23.15
CA PHE A 64 -13.66 39.11 -22.19
C PHE A 64 -13.82 37.74 -22.87
N LEU A 65 -12.83 36.87 -22.68
CA LEU A 65 -12.76 35.51 -23.23
C LEU A 65 -13.11 34.46 -22.16
N GLY A 66 -14.10 33.61 -22.44
CA GLY A 66 -14.41 32.43 -21.66
C GLY A 66 -14.08 31.15 -22.42
N PHE A 67 -12.97 30.46 -22.10
CA PHE A 67 -12.64 29.19 -22.76
C PHE A 67 -13.28 28.01 -22.04
N THR A 68 -13.93 27.12 -22.80
CA THR A 68 -14.48 25.85 -22.28
C THR A 68 -13.65 24.67 -22.79
N PRO A 69 -12.58 24.28 -22.06
CA PRO A 69 -11.64 23.24 -22.54
C PRO A 69 -12.31 21.91 -22.81
N SER A 70 -13.38 21.59 -22.09
CA SER A 70 -14.11 20.31 -22.26
C SER A 70 -14.97 20.20 -23.54
N LEU A 71 -15.19 21.30 -24.26
CA LEU A 71 -15.96 21.31 -25.52
C LEU A 71 -15.17 21.92 -26.69
N ASN A 72 -13.94 22.40 -26.46
CA ASN A 72 -13.12 23.15 -27.43
C ASN A 72 -13.89 24.34 -28.07
N LEU A 73 -14.75 24.98 -27.28
CA LEU A 73 -15.51 26.17 -27.68
C LEU A 73 -15.11 27.37 -26.83
N LEU A 74 -15.17 28.54 -27.44
CA LEU A 74 -14.87 29.82 -26.84
C LEU A 74 -16.14 30.66 -26.75
N VAL A 75 -16.42 31.21 -25.57
CA VAL A 75 -17.49 32.17 -25.35
C VAL A 75 -16.87 33.54 -25.27
N VAL A 76 -17.30 34.46 -26.14
CA VAL A 76 -16.77 35.82 -26.18
C VAL A 76 -17.88 36.82 -25.91
N LEU A 77 -17.61 37.79 -25.03
CA LEU A 77 -18.49 38.92 -24.79
C LEU A 77 -18.12 40.08 -25.71
N ASP A 78 -19.01 40.35 -26.66
CA ASP A 78 -18.95 41.53 -27.53
C ASP A 78 -19.17 42.80 -26.69
N PRO A 79 -18.51 43.94 -26.99
CA PRO A 79 -18.70 45.24 -26.33
C PRO A 79 -20.17 45.69 -26.22
N ASN A 80 -21.06 45.18 -27.08
CA ASN A 80 -22.50 45.44 -27.02
C ASN A 80 -23.25 44.63 -25.93
N GLY A 81 -22.55 43.86 -25.09
CA GLY A 81 -23.14 43.06 -24.02
C GLY A 81 -23.81 41.77 -24.51
N VAL A 82 -23.41 41.26 -25.67
CA VAL A 82 -23.94 40.03 -26.29
C VAL A 82 -22.87 38.94 -26.27
N LEU A 83 -23.28 37.73 -25.89
CA LEU A 83 -22.40 36.56 -25.87
C LEU A 83 -22.43 35.83 -27.22
N PHE A 84 -21.25 35.54 -27.78
CA PHE A 84 -21.06 34.72 -28.98
C PHE A 84 -20.26 33.46 -28.68
N ILE A 85 -20.51 32.40 -29.46
CA ILE A 85 -19.74 31.15 -29.40
C ILE A 85 -18.83 31.08 -30.63
N TYR A 86 -17.57 30.77 -30.40
CA TYR A 86 -16.55 30.53 -31.42
C TYR A 86 -15.98 29.10 -31.28
N SER A 87 -15.59 28.50 -32.40
CA SER A 87 -14.75 27.30 -32.44
C SER A 87 -13.41 27.69 -33.05
N GLY A 88 -12.39 27.82 -32.20
CA GLY A 88 -11.13 28.49 -32.58
C GLY A 88 -11.42 29.93 -33.06
N VAL A 89 -11.07 30.20 -34.33
CA VAL A 89 -11.31 31.50 -34.99
C VAL A 89 -12.67 31.62 -35.69
N THR A 90 -13.44 30.54 -35.79
CA THR A 90 -14.70 30.53 -36.55
C THR A 90 -15.89 30.91 -35.66
N LYS A 91 -16.61 31.99 -36.01
CA LYS A 91 -17.82 32.43 -35.31
C LYS A 91 -18.99 31.47 -35.60
N LEU A 92 -19.55 30.84 -34.56
CA LEU A 92 -20.66 29.89 -34.69
C LEU A 92 -22.03 30.58 -34.62
N ASN A 93 -22.43 31.09 -33.45
CA ASN A 93 -23.74 31.76 -33.27
C ASN A 93 -23.80 32.58 -31.96
N ARG A 94 -24.86 33.38 -31.79
CA ARG A 94 -25.20 34.11 -30.56
C ARG A 94 -25.68 33.14 -29.48
N LEU A 95 -25.13 33.26 -28.26
CA LEU A 95 -25.56 32.50 -27.08
C LEU A 95 -26.73 33.19 -26.39
N HIS A 96 -27.79 32.43 -26.08
CA HIS A 96 -28.97 32.91 -25.37
C HIS A 96 -29.01 32.33 -23.95
N VAL A 97 -29.11 33.18 -22.92
CA VAL A 97 -29.20 32.79 -21.51
C VAL A 97 -30.60 33.12 -21.00
N SER A 98 -31.39 32.10 -20.66
CA SER A 98 -32.82 32.21 -20.35
C SER A 98 -33.16 32.98 -19.07
N THR A 99 -32.22 33.12 -18.13
CA THR A 99 -32.41 33.81 -16.84
C THR A 99 -32.13 35.30 -16.90
N LEU A 100 -31.60 35.82 -18.01
CA LEU A 100 -31.32 37.24 -18.19
C LEU A 100 -32.47 37.87 -19.00
N PRO A 101 -33.14 38.92 -18.51
CA PRO A 101 -34.13 39.63 -19.31
C PRO A 101 -33.42 40.23 -20.53
N LEU A 102 -33.90 39.91 -21.73
CA LEU A 102 -33.34 40.48 -22.96
C LEU A 102 -33.45 42.00 -22.88
N GLY A 103 -32.31 42.69 -22.89
CA GLY A 103 -32.27 44.12 -23.15
C GLY A 103 -33.00 44.40 -24.47
N SER A 104 -34.01 45.27 -24.41
CA SER A 104 -34.85 45.69 -25.54
C SER A 104 -34.01 46.03 -26.77
N GLY A 105 -34.03 45.14 -27.77
CA GLY A 105 -33.30 45.38 -29.01
C GLY A 105 -33.38 44.31 -30.11
N SER A 106 -34.16 43.22 -29.96
CA SER A 106 -34.41 42.32 -31.11
C SER A 106 -35.60 41.38 -30.95
N LEU A 107 -36.74 41.88 -30.48
CA LEU A 107 -38.06 41.34 -30.82
C LEU A 107 -39.03 42.49 -31.09
N SER A 108 -38.63 43.38 -32.00
CA SER A 108 -39.61 44.06 -32.83
C SER A 108 -40.11 43.01 -33.84
N MET A 109 -41.17 42.30 -33.47
CA MET A 109 -42.26 41.88 -34.35
C MET A 109 -43.26 41.05 -33.53
N LEU A 110 -44.49 41.59 -33.44
CA LEU A 110 -45.77 40.92 -33.16
C LEU A 110 -46.17 40.69 -31.69
N LYS A 111 -46.71 41.75 -31.05
CA LYS A 111 -48.04 41.64 -30.40
C LYS A 111 -48.83 42.96 -30.56
N PRO A 112 -50.06 42.94 -31.08
CA PRO A 112 -51.01 44.02 -30.86
C PRO A 112 -51.66 43.88 -29.47
N VAL A 113 -51.72 45.03 -28.79
CA VAL A 113 -52.29 45.32 -27.48
C VAL A 113 -53.81 45.40 -27.56
N THR A 114 -54.53 45.04 -26.49
CA THR A 114 -55.73 45.75 -25.97
C THR A 114 -56.17 45.14 -24.62
N PRO A 115 -56.86 45.90 -23.75
CA PRO A 115 -56.36 46.11 -22.39
C PRO A 115 -57.31 45.66 -21.26
N MET A 116 -56.71 45.65 -20.06
CA MET A 116 -57.28 45.67 -18.71
C MET A 116 -58.79 45.90 -18.52
N SER A 117 -59.42 45.08 -17.68
CA SER A 117 -60.02 45.52 -16.41
C SER A 117 -60.40 44.32 -15.52
N SER A 118 -60.33 44.57 -14.21
CA SER A 118 -60.47 43.72 -13.01
C SER A 118 -61.90 43.12 -12.82
N PRO A 119 -62.28 42.41 -11.71
CA PRO A 119 -61.59 42.19 -10.43
C PRO A 119 -61.68 40.76 -9.81
N GLN A 120 -60.98 40.63 -8.68
CA GLN A 120 -60.90 39.49 -7.75
C GLN A 120 -62.25 38.85 -7.36
N ARG A 121 -62.24 37.53 -7.11
CA ARG A 121 -63.10 36.91 -6.09
C ARG A 121 -62.49 35.63 -5.51
N GLY A 122 -62.60 35.53 -4.18
CA GLY A 122 -61.94 34.54 -3.32
C GLY A 122 -62.39 33.09 -3.51
N GLY A 123 -61.60 32.22 -2.88
CA GLY A 123 -61.69 30.77 -3.00
C GLY A 123 -62.89 30.14 -2.30
N ILE A 124 -62.91 28.81 -2.34
CA ILE A 124 -63.43 27.90 -1.32
C ILE A 124 -62.87 26.50 -1.66
N PHE A 125 -62.25 25.89 -0.65
CA PHE A 125 -61.86 24.49 -0.56
C PHE A 125 -63.05 23.55 -0.75
N THR A 126 -62.82 22.35 -1.32
CA THR A 126 -63.31 21.11 -0.70
C THR A 126 -62.34 19.97 -0.99
N SER A 127 -61.83 19.33 0.07
CA SER A 127 -61.33 17.96 0.04
C SER A 127 -62.43 17.05 0.60
N SER A 128 -62.53 15.82 0.10
CA SER A 128 -63.34 14.76 0.69
C SER A 128 -62.46 13.56 1.09
N ARG A 129 -61.93 13.65 2.33
CA ARG A 129 -61.88 12.65 3.44
C ARG A 129 -62.33 11.19 3.14
N PRO A 130 -61.82 10.15 3.86
CA PRO A 130 -61.97 10.06 5.33
C PRO A 130 -60.86 9.34 6.16
N PRO A 131 -61.01 9.37 7.51
CA PRO A 131 -59.95 9.30 8.52
C PRO A 131 -60.09 8.11 9.51
N SER A 132 -59.27 8.13 10.57
CA SER A 132 -59.39 7.56 11.94
C SER A 132 -58.22 6.62 12.26
N ALA A 133 -57.44 6.71 13.32
CA ALA A 133 -57.26 7.64 14.43
C ALA A 133 -55.86 7.31 15.00
N MET A 134 -54.95 8.29 15.11
CA MET A 134 -54.52 8.89 16.39
C MET A 134 -54.15 7.86 17.47
N ASP A 135 -52.89 7.82 17.91
CA ASP A 135 -52.47 8.75 18.97
C ASP A 135 -50.96 8.72 19.29
N GLN A 136 -50.48 9.92 19.63
CA GLN A 136 -49.55 10.28 20.71
C GLN A 136 -48.03 10.00 20.62
N ALA A 137 -47.35 11.12 20.30
CA ALA A 137 -46.51 11.90 21.22
C ALA A 137 -45.02 11.55 21.40
N GLY A 138 -44.16 12.48 20.95
CA GLY A 138 -43.33 13.25 21.88
C GLY A 138 -41.81 13.23 21.67
N PHE A 139 -41.28 14.41 21.32
CA PHE A 139 -39.94 14.96 21.58
C PHE A 139 -38.75 14.67 20.63
N ASP A 140 -38.51 15.69 19.79
CA ASP A 140 -37.31 16.53 19.55
C ASP A 140 -35.92 15.99 19.12
N GLU A 141 -35.46 16.71 18.08
CA GLU A 141 -34.09 17.11 17.66
C GLU A 141 -33.10 15.98 17.32
N GLU A 142 -32.43 15.94 16.16
CA GLU A 142 -31.89 17.00 15.30
C GLU A 142 -31.50 16.35 13.93
N ILE A 143 -31.27 17.18 12.89
CA ILE A 143 -30.60 16.86 11.59
C ILE A 143 -31.50 16.31 10.45
N THR A 144 -31.93 17.20 9.53
CA THR A 144 -31.52 17.25 8.10
C THR A 144 -32.43 18.17 7.28
N ARG A 145 -31.85 19.24 6.70
CA ARG A 145 -32.43 20.05 5.62
C ARG A 145 -31.86 19.57 4.28
N LEU A 146 -32.69 19.52 3.23
CA LEU A 146 -32.49 20.15 1.90
C LEU A 146 -33.48 19.57 0.86
N SER A 147 -34.49 20.38 0.49
CA SER A 147 -35.18 20.37 -0.80
C SER A 147 -35.86 21.74 -0.98
N PRO A 148 -35.53 22.55 -2.00
CA PRO A 148 -36.01 23.93 -2.07
C PRO A 148 -37.08 24.10 -3.15
N VAL A 149 -38.35 24.17 -2.73
CA VAL A 149 -39.31 25.11 -3.30
C VAL A 149 -40.09 25.68 -2.11
N GLN A 150 -39.77 26.90 -1.71
CA GLN A 150 -40.65 27.71 -0.86
C GLN A 150 -41.06 28.95 -1.65
N THR A 151 -42.36 29.03 -1.86
CA THR A 151 -43.13 30.26 -1.93
C THR A 151 -42.83 31.13 -0.73
N ASP A 152 -42.65 32.44 -0.92
CA ASP A 152 -43.31 33.43 -0.06
C ASP A 152 -43.42 34.78 -0.79
N LEU A 153 -44.64 35.29 -0.78
CA LEU A 153 -45.01 36.69 -0.97
C LEU A 153 -44.65 37.42 0.32
N GLU A 154 -43.95 38.55 0.25
CA GLU A 154 -44.19 39.64 1.19
C GLU A 154 -43.65 40.98 0.66
N ASP A 155 -44.41 42.01 1.03
CA ASP A 155 -44.37 43.40 0.60
C ASP A 155 -43.02 44.11 0.81
N SER A 156 -42.66 44.97 -0.13
CA SER A 156 -42.37 46.39 0.19
C SER A 156 -42.05 47.17 -1.08
N SER A 157 -43.00 48.01 -1.44
CA SER A 157 -42.82 49.16 -2.31
C SER A 157 -41.83 50.15 -1.69
N HIS A 158 -40.64 50.29 -2.27
CA HIS A 158 -39.97 51.59 -2.36
C HIS A 158 -39.27 51.68 -3.72
N PHE A 159 -39.92 52.45 -4.59
CA PHE A 159 -39.30 53.06 -5.76
C PHE A 159 -38.14 53.94 -5.30
N ASP A 160 -36.95 53.72 -5.84
CA ASP A 160 -36.04 54.81 -6.13
C ASP A 160 -35.56 54.65 -7.58
N GLU A 161 -35.76 55.72 -8.36
CA GLU A 161 -35.36 55.85 -9.75
C GLU A 161 -33.83 55.71 -9.88
N PHE A 162 -33.35 54.72 -10.64
CA PHE A 162 -32.05 54.84 -11.31
C PHE A 162 -32.09 54.29 -12.73
N GLN A 163 -31.41 55.04 -13.60
CA GLN A 163 -31.47 55.06 -15.05
C GLN A 163 -31.02 53.76 -15.73
N ALA A 164 -31.59 53.52 -16.92
CA ALA A 164 -31.18 52.47 -17.83
C ALA A 164 -29.71 52.63 -18.26
N HIS A 165 -28.88 51.66 -17.91
CA HIS A 165 -27.61 51.39 -18.58
C HIS A 165 -27.69 50.04 -19.27
N SER A 166 -27.62 50.09 -20.60
CA SER A 166 -27.40 48.98 -21.50
C SER A 166 -26.02 48.38 -21.26
N SER A 167 -25.95 47.28 -20.49
CA SER A 167 -24.93 46.21 -20.52
C SER A 167 -25.05 45.38 -19.24
N TYR A 168 -26.12 44.60 -19.06
CA TYR A 168 -26.30 43.86 -17.79
C TYR A 168 -25.14 42.94 -17.42
N ILE A 169 -24.32 42.50 -18.40
CA ILE A 169 -23.16 41.64 -18.21
C ILE A 169 -21.89 42.49 -18.12
N GLN A 170 -21.24 42.46 -16.96
CA GLN A 170 -19.99 43.14 -16.66
C GLN A 170 -18.76 42.33 -17.12
N GLY A 171 -18.82 40.99 -17.03
CA GLY A 171 -17.70 40.14 -17.41
C GLY A 171 -17.99 38.64 -17.30
N LEU A 172 -17.07 37.83 -17.82
CA LEU A 172 -17.05 36.38 -17.69
C LEU A 172 -15.96 35.98 -16.69
N ARG A 173 -16.29 35.12 -15.71
CA ARG A 173 -15.36 34.63 -14.68
C ARG A 173 -15.48 33.12 -14.46
N ASP A 174 -14.44 32.56 -13.82
CA ASP A 174 -14.40 31.20 -13.27
C ASP A 174 -14.74 30.08 -14.27
N ASN A 175 -14.08 30.04 -15.42
CA ASN A 175 -14.31 28.97 -16.40
C ASN A 175 -13.80 27.63 -15.87
N VAL A 176 -14.71 26.72 -15.54
CA VAL A 176 -14.37 25.37 -15.06
C VAL A 176 -15.18 24.35 -15.84
N GLY A 177 -14.48 23.58 -16.69
CA GLY A 177 -15.08 22.55 -17.53
C GLY A 177 -16.09 23.10 -18.55
N LYS A 178 -17.38 22.78 -18.34
CA LYS A 178 -18.52 23.22 -19.19
C LYS A 178 -19.26 24.44 -18.64
N ARG A 179 -18.84 24.94 -17.46
CA ARG A 179 -19.57 25.98 -16.74
C ARG A 179 -18.74 27.25 -16.70
N PHE A 180 -19.40 28.39 -16.80
CA PHE A 180 -18.78 29.72 -16.68
C PHE A 180 -19.72 30.65 -15.88
N THR A 181 -19.14 31.60 -15.16
CA THR A 181 -19.90 32.59 -14.39
C THR A 181 -20.02 33.87 -15.20
N ILE A 182 -21.25 34.38 -15.30
CA ILE A 182 -21.56 35.68 -15.85
C ILE A 182 -21.69 36.63 -14.67
N GLU A 183 -20.79 37.61 -14.57
CA GLU A 183 -20.85 38.69 -13.60
C GLU A 183 -21.78 39.78 -14.15
N LEU A 184 -22.85 40.08 -13.43
CA LEU A 184 -23.76 41.16 -13.80
C LEU A 184 -23.33 42.47 -13.13
N ILE A 185 -23.68 43.62 -13.72
CA ILE A 185 -23.34 44.95 -13.18
C ILE A 185 -23.80 45.14 -11.72
N ASN A 186 -24.90 44.49 -11.32
CA ASN A 186 -25.41 44.54 -9.95
C ASN A 186 -24.59 43.70 -8.94
N GLY A 187 -23.45 43.14 -9.35
CA GLY A 187 -22.60 42.27 -8.55
C GLY A 187 -23.14 40.84 -8.37
N SER A 188 -24.32 40.53 -8.91
CA SER A 188 -24.85 39.17 -8.88
C SER A 188 -24.15 38.30 -9.94
N MET A 189 -23.84 37.07 -9.55
CA MET A 189 -23.11 36.12 -10.39
C MET A 189 -24.05 34.99 -10.81
N VAL A 190 -24.21 34.79 -12.12
CA VAL A 190 -25.05 33.72 -12.67
C VAL A 190 -24.16 32.66 -13.29
N ARG A 191 -24.26 31.42 -12.81
CA ARG A 191 -23.54 30.29 -13.39
C ARG A 191 -24.30 29.75 -14.60
N ALA A 192 -23.70 29.84 -15.78
CA ALA A 192 -24.22 29.25 -17.01
C ALA A 192 -23.47 27.95 -17.35
N VAL A 193 -24.15 27.03 -18.02
CA VAL A 193 -23.60 25.74 -18.47
C VAL A 193 -23.74 25.63 -19.98
N MET A 194 -22.62 25.35 -20.67
CA MET A 194 -22.63 25.10 -22.10
C MET A 194 -23.27 23.73 -22.40
N PRO A 195 -24.25 23.66 -23.31
CA PRO A 195 -24.82 22.40 -23.76
C PRO A 195 -23.75 21.49 -24.39
N LYS A 196 -23.90 20.18 -24.23
CA LYS A 196 -23.08 19.21 -24.95
C LYS A 196 -23.43 19.24 -26.46
N ALA A 197 -22.50 18.81 -27.31
CA ALA A 197 -22.74 18.69 -28.75
C ALA A 197 -23.72 17.56 -29.11
N SER A 198 -23.75 16.48 -28.31
CA SER A 198 -24.73 15.39 -28.37
C SER A 198 -24.94 14.79 -26.98
N LEU A 199 -26.08 14.14 -26.76
CA LEU A 199 -26.32 13.28 -25.60
C LEU A 199 -26.11 11.81 -25.95
N SER A 200 -26.44 11.43 -27.19
CA SER A 200 -26.13 10.11 -27.75
C SER A 200 -24.61 9.92 -27.96
N PRO A 201 -24.04 8.80 -27.48
CA PRO A 201 -22.64 8.44 -27.73
C PRO A 201 -22.40 8.03 -29.20
N GLY A 202 -23.42 7.48 -29.88
CA GLY A 202 -23.31 7.09 -31.30
C GLY A 202 -23.20 8.30 -32.23
N ILE A 203 -23.96 9.37 -31.97
CA ILE A 203 -23.84 10.65 -32.68
C ILE A 203 -22.48 11.29 -32.38
N GLU A 204 -22.00 11.23 -31.14
CA GLU A 204 -20.68 11.78 -30.77
C GLU A 204 -19.56 11.10 -31.56
N LYS A 205 -19.53 9.76 -31.61
CA LYS A 205 -18.56 9.00 -32.41
C LYS A 205 -18.70 9.30 -33.91
N SER A 206 -19.93 9.44 -34.40
CA SER A 206 -20.21 9.81 -35.80
C SER A 206 -19.64 11.18 -36.15
N LEU A 207 -19.85 12.20 -35.31
CA LEU A 207 -19.28 13.54 -35.51
C LEU A 207 -17.75 13.54 -35.46
N GLN A 208 -17.14 12.76 -34.57
CA GLN A 208 -15.69 12.60 -34.49
C GLN A 208 -15.13 11.92 -35.75
N SER A 209 -15.80 10.89 -36.27
CA SER A 209 -15.41 10.21 -37.50
C SER A 209 -15.49 11.13 -38.72
N LEU A 210 -16.54 11.95 -38.81
CA LEU A 210 -16.71 12.94 -39.86
C LEU A 210 -15.66 14.05 -39.78
N ARG A 211 -15.31 14.49 -38.58
CA ARG A 211 -14.22 15.46 -38.36
C ARG A 211 -12.89 14.96 -38.90
N HIS A 212 -12.62 13.66 -38.81
CA HIS A 212 -11.36 13.06 -39.27
C HIS A 212 -11.34 12.80 -40.79
N MET A 213 -12.47 12.37 -41.35
CA MET A 213 -12.59 11.99 -42.77
C MET A 213 -12.89 13.15 -43.72
N LEU A 214 -13.35 14.30 -43.22
CA LEU A 214 -13.62 15.50 -44.02
C LEU A 214 -12.48 16.52 -43.89
N PRO A 215 -12.26 17.36 -44.92
CA PRO A 215 -11.35 18.51 -44.82
C PRO A 215 -11.72 19.43 -43.64
N LYS A 216 -10.71 20.02 -42.99
CA LYS A 216 -10.84 20.81 -41.75
C LYS A 216 -11.93 21.89 -41.81
N ASP A 217 -11.98 22.66 -42.90
CA ASP A 217 -12.94 23.75 -43.06
C ASP A 217 -14.39 23.24 -43.19
N ILE A 218 -14.57 22.13 -43.90
CA ILE A 218 -15.88 21.49 -44.11
C ILE A 218 -16.35 20.85 -42.80
N ALA A 219 -15.45 20.16 -42.09
CA ALA A 219 -15.73 19.56 -40.80
C ALA A 219 -16.22 20.60 -39.78
N ILE A 220 -15.54 21.74 -39.66
CA ILE A 220 -15.94 22.81 -38.72
C ILE A 220 -17.32 23.36 -39.07
N SER A 221 -17.62 23.55 -40.37
CA SER A 221 -18.93 24.02 -40.81
C SER A 221 -20.06 23.02 -40.49
N VAL A 222 -19.83 21.72 -40.70
CA VAL A 222 -20.78 20.64 -40.38
C VAL A 222 -21.03 20.56 -38.88
N LEU A 223 -19.96 20.53 -38.07
CA LEU A 223 -20.04 20.50 -36.60
C LEU A 223 -20.75 21.74 -36.06
N GLY A 224 -20.45 22.92 -36.60
CA GLY A 224 -21.09 24.17 -36.23
C GLY A 224 -22.57 24.21 -36.57
N LYS A 225 -22.95 23.70 -37.75
CA LYS A 225 -24.36 23.60 -38.18
C LYS A 225 -25.13 22.59 -37.32
N TRP A 226 -24.53 21.45 -36.98
CA TRP A 226 -25.13 20.49 -36.06
C TRP A 226 -25.32 21.10 -34.66
N TYR A 227 -24.27 21.68 -34.09
CA TYR A 227 -24.30 22.25 -32.75
C TYR A 227 -25.37 23.34 -32.59
N THR A 228 -25.53 24.18 -33.62
CA THR A 228 -26.55 25.24 -33.65
C THR A 228 -27.97 24.69 -33.82
N THR A 229 -28.16 23.66 -34.64
CA THR A 229 -29.47 23.04 -34.89
C THR A 229 -29.95 22.27 -33.66
N ARG A 230 -29.06 21.52 -33.00
CA ARG A 230 -29.36 20.75 -31.80
C ARG A 230 -29.60 21.64 -30.57
N ASN A 231 -28.87 22.73 -30.42
CA ASN A 231 -28.99 23.62 -29.26
C ASN A 231 -29.88 24.85 -29.52
N ALA A 232 -30.80 24.75 -30.47
CA ALA A 232 -31.77 25.81 -30.74
C ALA A 232 -32.69 26.05 -29.52
N PRO A 233 -33.07 27.32 -29.24
CA PRO A 233 -33.95 27.66 -28.12
C PRO A 233 -35.36 27.06 -28.34
N GLY A 234 -35.79 26.19 -27.43
CA GLY A 234 -37.06 25.43 -27.54
C GLY A 234 -36.91 23.93 -27.21
N GLY A 235 -35.67 23.41 -27.15
CA GLY A 235 -35.40 22.00 -26.89
C GLY A 235 -35.68 21.10 -28.10
N LEU A 236 -35.49 19.79 -27.94
CA LEU A 236 -35.74 18.78 -28.99
C LEU A 236 -37.23 18.60 -29.33
N GLY A 237 -38.15 19.15 -28.54
CA GLY A 237 -39.60 18.92 -28.68
C GLY A 237 -39.94 17.44 -28.55
N ASN A 238 -40.76 16.92 -29.49
CA ASN A 238 -41.11 15.50 -29.59
C ASN A 238 -40.17 14.70 -30.52
N GLN A 239 -39.14 15.33 -31.10
CA GLN A 239 -38.25 14.69 -32.09
C GLN A 239 -37.09 13.97 -31.39
N SER A 240 -36.72 12.79 -31.88
CA SER A 240 -35.51 12.10 -31.41
C SER A 240 -34.23 12.84 -31.86
N GLU A 241 -33.15 12.74 -31.07
CA GLU A 241 -31.85 13.36 -31.42
C GLU A 241 -31.28 12.80 -32.73
N TRP A 242 -31.49 11.50 -33.00
CA TRP A 242 -31.09 10.83 -34.23
C TRP A 242 -31.88 11.27 -35.47
N THR A 243 -33.19 11.52 -35.34
CA THR A 243 -34.00 12.05 -36.44
C THR A 243 -33.52 13.45 -36.83
N LEU A 244 -33.24 14.29 -35.85
CA LEU A 244 -32.69 15.64 -36.09
C LEU A 244 -31.29 15.58 -36.71
N PHE A 245 -30.45 14.64 -36.28
CA PHE A 245 -29.11 14.40 -36.86
C PHE A 245 -29.20 13.98 -38.32
N THR A 246 -30.07 13.02 -38.62
CA THR A 246 -30.31 12.53 -39.98
C THR A 246 -30.83 13.64 -40.89
N LYS A 247 -31.83 14.41 -40.44
CA LYS A 247 -32.34 15.60 -41.18
C LYS A 247 -31.22 16.60 -41.46
N THR A 248 -30.38 16.90 -40.47
CA THR A 248 -29.29 17.87 -40.63
C THR A 248 -28.22 17.36 -41.62
N LEU A 249 -27.81 16.10 -41.50
CA LEU A 249 -26.74 15.51 -42.31
C LEU A 249 -27.18 15.34 -43.78
N PHE A 250 -28.35 14.76 -44.03
CA PHE A 250 -28.89 14.57 -45.39
C PHE A 250 -29.21 15.93 -46.05
N GLY A 251 -29.68 16.92 -45.30
CA GLY A 251 -29.86 18.28 -45.80
C GLY A 251 -28.55 18.93 -46.26
N LEU A 252 -27.45 18.73 -45.51
CA LEU A 252 -26.12 19.20 -45.90
C LEU A 252 -25.53 18.44 -47.10
N MET A 253 -25.99 17.22 -47.36
CA MET A 253 -25.64 16.43 -48.55
C MET A 253 -26.48 16.77 -49.79
N GLY A 254 -27.53 17.57 -49.63
CA GLY A 254 -28.39 18.07 -50.73
C GLY A 254 -29.68 17.30 -50.96
N TYR A 255 -30.06 16.40 -50.05
CA TYR A 255 -31.35 15.70 -50.09
C TYR A 255 -32.50 16.60 -49.64
N ASP A 256 -33.70 16.39 -50.19
CA ASP A 256 -34.92 17.03 -49.70
C ASP A 256 -35.49 16.26 -48.50
N THR A 257 -35.16 16.73 -47.30
CA THR A 257 -35.55 16.11 -46.02
C THR A 257 -37.06 16.10 -45.79
N SER A 258 -37.84 16.91 -46.53
CA SER A 258 -39.31 16.91 -46.40
C SER A 258 -39.99 15.77 -47.16
N ARG A 259 -39.28 15.18 -48.13
CA ARG A 259 -39.81 14.14 -49.04
C ARG A 259 -39.15 12.78 -48.88
N LEU A 260 -38.12 12.68 -48.06
CA LEU A 260 -37.36 11.47 -47.84
C LEU A 260 -38.09 10.54 -46.86
N ALA A 261 -38.22 9.25 -47.20
CA ALA A 261 -38.97 8.28 -46.40
C ALA A 261 -38.49 8.21 -44.93
N LEU A 262 -37.18 8.34 -44.71
CA LEU A 262 -36.54 8.36 -43.38
C LEU A 262 -36.97 9.52 -42.47
N THR A 263 -37.46 10.63 -43.03
CA THR A 263 -37.70 11.88 -42.29
C THR A 263 -39.12 12.44 -42.44
N SER A 264 -39.93 11.85 -43.32
CA SER A 264 -41.25 12.35 -43.73
C SER A 264 -42.43 11.98 -42.83
N GLN A 265 -42.26 11.07 -41.87
CA GLN A 265 -43.40 10.57 -41.07
C GLN A 265 -43.92 11.55 -40.00
N GLU A 266 -43.21 12.64 -39.68
CA GLU A 266 -43.56 13.50 -38.53
C GLU A 266 -44.13 14.89 -38.91
N ASP A 267 -44.02 15.37 -40.14
CA ASP A 267 -44.29 16.79 -40.48
C ASP A 267 -45.71 17.08 -41.00
N LEU A 268 -46.66 16.13 -40.95
CA LEU A 268 -47.95 16.25 -41.64
C LEU A 268 -49.07 17.02 -40.91
N ASP A 269 -48.85 17.57 -39.70
CA ASP A 269 -49.93 18.21 -38.91
C ASP A 269 -49.77 19.70 -38.55
N ILE A 270 -48.77 20.44 -39.07
CA ILE A 270 -48.50 21.81 -38.59
C ILE A 270 -48.68 22.92 -39.65
N SER A 271 -49.09 22.62 -40.89
CA SER A 271 -49.37 23.66 -41.89
C SER A 271 -50.82 24.19 -41.87
N ALA A 272 -51.32 24.60 -40.70
CA ALA A 272 -52.55 25.40 -40.58
C ALA A 272 -52.30 26.63 -39.69
N SER A 273 -52.49 27.80 -40.28
CA SER A 273 -52.38 29.13 -39.66
C SER A 273 -53.23 29.24 -38.37
N PRO A 274 -52.81 29.99 -37.31
CA PRO A 274 -53.34 29.88 -35.95
C PRO A 274 -54.77 30.43 -35.75
N ALA A 275 -55.45 30.86 -36.82
CA ALA A 275 -56.70 31.62 -36.73
C ALA A 275 -57.97 30.80 -37.00
N ILE A 276 -57.86 29.53 -37.43
CA ILE A 276 -59.02 28.64 -37.60
C ILE A 276 -58.64 27.23 -37.15
N VAL A 277 -58.34 27.06 -35.86
CA VAL A 277 -58.37 25.74 -35.23
C VAL A 277 -59.77 25.55 -34.68
N ALA A 278 -60.47 24.60 -35.28
CA ALA A 278 -61.77 24.12 -34.87
C ALA A 278 -61.81 23.88 -33.35
N LYS A 279 -62.96 24.20 -32.73
CA LYS A 279 -63.24 23.94 -31.32
C LYS A 279 -62.60 22.61 -30.90
N LYS A 280 -61.68 22.65 -29.92
CA LYS A 280 -61.13 21.45 -29.28
C LYS A 280 -62.28 20.45 -29.05
N PRO A 281 -62.22 19.23 -29.60
CA PRO A 281 -63.22 18.22 -29.31
C PRO A 281 -63.23 18.00 -27.79
N LYS A 282 -64.44 17.94 -27.20
CA LYS A 282 -64.62 17.59 -25.79
C LYS A 282 -63.90 16.26 -25.57
N GLN A 283 -62.99 16.23 -24.59
CA GLN A 283 -62.48 14.98 -24.04
C GLN A 283 -63.69 14.16 -23.57
N SER A 284 -64.02 13.09 -24.29
CA SER A 284 -64.95 12.06 -23.81
C SER A 284 -64.13 10.92 -23.23
N ASP A 285 -64.48 10.44 -22.05
CA ASP A 285 -63.86 9.28 -21.38
C ASP A 285 -64.09 7.93 -22.10
N GLN A 286 -64.75 7.92 -23.27
CA GLN A 286 -64.91 6.72 -24.11
C GLN A 286 -63.96 6.84 -25.30
N GLY A 287 -62.95 5.97 -25.36
CA GLY A 287 -62.04 5.86 -26.50
C GLY A 287 -62.79 5.45 -27.76
N SER A 288 -62.37 5.98 -28.90
CA SER A 288 -62.93 5.68 -30.22
C SER A 288 -62.07 4.67 -30.98
N GLU A 289 -62.63 3.97 -31.97
CA GLU A 289 -61.85 3.13 -32.90
C GLU A 289 -60.76 3.94 -33.63
N VAL A 290 -60.94 5.26 -33.79
CA VAL A 290 -59.93 6.16 -34.36
C VAL A 290 -58.71 6.28 -33.44
N ASP A 291 -58.91 6.26 -32.12
CA ASP A 291 -57.81 6.27 -31.15
C ASP A 291 -57.05 4.94 -31.17
N TRP A 292 -57.74 3.82 -31.42
CA TRP A 292 -57.14 2.49 -31.59
C TRP A 292 -56.36 2.39 -32.91
N GLU A 293 -56.90 2.88 -34.01
CA GLU A 293 -56.20 2.98 -35.30
C GLU A 293 -54.99 3.92 -35.20
N ALA A 294 -55.11 5.04 -34.47
CA ALA A 294 -54.00 5.94 -34.19
C ALA A 294 -52.92 5.28 -33.29
N LEU A 295 -53.32 4.45 -32.33
CA LEU A 295 -52.40 3.68 -31.49
C LEU A 295 -51.65 2.62 -32.31
N ILE A 296 -52.35 1.81 -33.12
CA ILE A 296 -51.71 0.80 -34.00
C ILE A 296 -50.82 1.48 -35.05
N GLY A 297 -51.23 2.64 -35.57
CA GLY A 297 -50.46 3.44 -36.51
C GLY A 297 -49.28 4.19 -35.89
N SER A 298 -49.22 4.30 -34.55
CA SER A 298 -48.18 5.05 -33.84
C SER A 298 -46.81 4.37 -33.94
N ASP A 299 -45.76 5.17 -33.98
CA ASP A 299 -44.39 4.67 -34.04
C ASP A 299 -43.99 3.95 -32.74
N HIS A 300 -44.61 4.33 -31.62
CA HIS A 300 -44.48 3.63 -30.35
C HIS A 300 -44.99 2.18 -30.43
N HIS A 301 -46.16 1.95 -31.03
CA HIS A 301 -46.68 0.60 -31.21
C HIS A 301 -45.79 -0.20 -32.18
N LYS A 302 -45.37 0.38 -33.31
CA LYS A 302 -44.46 -0.29 -34.26
C LYS A 302 -43.11 -0.68 -33.63
N PHE A 303 -42.56 0.18 -32.78
CA PHE A 303 -41.31 -0.06 -32.06
C PHE A 303 -41.42 -1.21 -31.05
N ILE A 304 -42.51 -1.26 -30.27
CA ILE A 304 -42.68 -2.31 -29.24
C ILE A 304 -43.30 -3.59 -29.83
N LYS A 305 -43.92 -3.54 -31.01
CA LYS A 305 -44.62 -4.68 -31.64
C LYS A 305 -43.78 -5.96 -31.66
N SER A 306 -42.54 -5.90 -32.15
CA SER A 306 -41.64 -7.06 -32.23
C SER A 306 -41.29 -7.64 -30.85
N SER A 307 -41.04 -6.75 -29.87
CA SER A 307 -40.77 -7.12 -28.47
C SER A 307 -42.01 -7.71 -27.78
N ILE A 308 -43.21 -7.19 -28.07
CA ILE A 308 -44.47 -7.69 -27.52
C ILE A 308 -44.82 -9.05 -28.09
N GLU A 309 -44.72 -9.22 -29.40
CA GLU A 309 -45.01 -10.49 -30.07
C GLU A 309 -44.07 -11.61 -29.58
N CYS A 310 -42.77 -11.31 -29.44
CA CYS A 310 -41.76 -12.28 -29.03
C CYS A 310 -41.81 -12.60 -27.52
N CYS A 311 -41.98 -11.60 -26.65
CA CYS A 311 -41.94 -11.79 -25.20
C CYS A 311 -43.30 -12.16 -24.58
N PHE A 312 -44.42 -11.70 -25.15
CA PHE A 312 -45.77 -11.87 -24.58
C PHE A 312 -46.71 -12.74 -25.43
N GLY A 313 -46.33 -13.14 -26.65
CA GLY A 313 -47.09 -14.08 -27.48
C GLY A 313 -48.46 -13.56 -27.94
N LEU A 314 -48.61 -12.24 -28.08
CA LEU A 314 -49.85 -11.59 -28.53
C LEU A 314 -49.86 -11.46 -30.06
N ASP A 315 -50.93 -11.93 -30.72
CA ASP A 315 -51.14 -11.73 -32.16
C ASP A 315 -51.55 -10.28 -32.45
N CYS A 316 -50.61 -9.42 -32.81
CA CYS A 316 -50.91 -8.05 -33.21
C CYS A 316 -51.46 -8.03 -34.65
N SER A 317 -52.77 -7.83 -34.81
CA SER A 317 -53.43 -7.74 -36.12
C SER A 317 -52.76 -6.70 -37.03
N SER A 318 -52.23 -7.15 -38.18
CA SER A 318 -51.75 -6.26 -39.23
C SER A 318 -52.92 -5.77 -40.08
N THR A 319 -53.42 -4.56 -39.84
CA THR A 319 -54.15 -3.85 -40.89
C THR A 319 -53.14 -3.45 -41.96
N SER A 320 -53.42 -3.83 -43.21
CA SER A 320 -52.63 -3.41 -44.37
C SER A 320 -52.59 -1.89 -44.41
N VAL A 321 -51.47 -1.30 -44.00
CA VAL A 321 -51.23 0.12 -44.25
C VAL A 321 -51.24 0.31 -45.77
N PRO A 322 -52.10 1.16 -46.35
CA PRO A 322 -51.98 1.51 -47.75
C PRO A 322 -50.58 2.10 -47.94
N ALA A 323 -49.81 1.53 -48.87
CA ALA A 323 -48.43 1.90 -49.18
C ALA A 323 -48.18 3.40 -48.91
N SER A 324 -47.39 3.71 -47.87
CA SER A 324 -46.93 5.07 -47.65
C SER A 324 -45.97 5.40 -48.78
N LYS A 325 -46.56 6.04 -49.79
CA LYS A 325 -46.00 6.89 -50.86
C LYS A 325 -44.47 6.82 -50.97
N HIS A 326 -44.04 6.17 -52.06
CA HIS A 326 -42.70 6.26 -52.63
C HIS A 326 -42.03 7.61 -52.36
N SER A 327 -40.74 7.61 -52.02
CA SER A 327 -39.91 8.78 -52.24
C SER A 327 -40.14 9.27 -53.67
N PHE A 328 -40.78 10.42 -53.85
CA PHE A 328 -40.81 11.02 -55.17
C PHE A 328 -39.35 11.37 -55.52
N PRO A 329 -38.83 10.99 -56.70
CA PRO A 329 -37.46 11.30 -57.08
C PRO A 329 -37.28 12.82 -57.07
N SER A 330 -36.70 13.33 -55.99
CA SER A 330 -36.35 14.74 -55.83
C SER A 330 -34.94 14.94 -56.34
N SER A 331 -34.74 15.96 -57.19
CA SER A 331 -33.41 16.30 -57.69
C SER A 331 -32.49 16.69 -56.52
N ILE A 332 -31.39 15.95 -56.33
CA ILE A 332 -30.39 16.27 -55.32
C ILE A 332 -29.71 17.61 -55.63
N ASN A 333 -29.51 18.44 -54.62
CA ASN A 333 -28.81 19.71 -54.79
C ASN A 333 -27.29 19.51 -54.85
N THR A 334 -26.71 19.61 -56.06
CA THR A 334 -25.27 19.45 -56.28
C THR A 334 -24.41 20.58 -55.72
N SER A 335 -25.00 21.72 -55.32
CA SER A 335 -24.27 22.85 -54.73
C SER A 335 -24.16 22.77 -53.20
N SER A 336 -24.64 21.69 -52.58
CA SER A 336 -24.61 21.52 -51.13
C SER A 336 -23.21 21.16 -50.61
N LEU A 337 -22.91 21.58 -49.38
CA LEU A 337 -21.58 21.52 -48.76
C LEU A 337 -20.96 20.10 -48.76
N LEU A 338 -21.75 19.07 -48.45
CA LEU A 338 -21.26 17.69 -48.33
C LEU A 338 -21.42 16.85 -49.60
N PHE A 339 -21.99 17.38 -50.68
CA PHE A 339 -22.33 16.59 -51.87
C PHE A 339 -21.11 15.91 -52.49
N VAL A 340 -19.97 16.61 -52.60
CA VAL A 340 -18.74 16.03 -53.18
C VAL A 340 -18.11 14.96 -52.27
N HIS A 341 -18.38 15.00 -50.97
CA HIS A 341 -17.75 14.16 -49.95
C HIS A 341 -18.64 13.02 -49.44
N ILE A 342 -19.79 12.74 -50.09
CA ILE A 342 -20.72 11.67 -49.71
C ILE A 342 -20.04 10.30 -49.49
N PRO A 343 -19.10 9.84 -50.36
CA PRO A 343 -18.41 8.58 -50.12
C PRO A 343 -17.54 8.56 -48.85
N ALA A 344 -16.93 9.71 -48.49
CA ALA A 344 -16.15 9.84 -47.26
C ALA A 344 -17.05 9.83 -46.01
N VAL A 345 -18.23 10.45 -46.10
CA VAL A 345 -19.27 10.40 -45.05
C VAL A 345 -19.74 8.95 -44.84
N PHE A 346 -20.02 8.22 -45.92
CA PHE A 346 -20.42 6.80 -45.85
C PHE A 346 -19.34 5.93 -45.18
N ALA A 347 -18.07 6.07 -45.58
CA ALA A 347 -16.97 5.34 -44.98
C ALA A 347 -16.80 5.64 -43.47
N ALA A 348 -16.91 6.92 -43.08
CA ALA A 348 -16.84 7.33 -41.69
C ALA A 348 -17.95 6.69 -40.85
N LEU A 349 -19.20 6.78 -41.32
CA LEU A 349 -20.37 6.24 -40.62
C LEU A 349 -20.38 4.70 -40.59
N HIS A 350 -19.83 4.02 -41.59
CA HIS A 350 -19.73 2.56 -41.59
C HIS A 350 -18.70 2.07 -40.56
N LEU A 351 -17.55 2.74 -40.42
CA LEU A 351 -16.57 2.38 -39.40
C LEU A 351 -17.06 2.69 -37.98
N THR A 352 -17.87 3.73 -37.80
CA THR A 352 -18.55 3.95 -36.51
C THR A 352 -19.61 2.90 -36.24
N PHE A 353 -20.34 2.46 -37.26
CA PHE A 353 -21.28 1.35 -37.14
C PHE A 353 -20.60 0.06 -36.65
N GLU A 354 -19.47 -0.34 -37.24
CA GLU A 354 -18.73 -1.52 -36.78
C GLU A 354 -18.20 -1.36 -35.36
N GLU A 355 -17.73 -0.16 -34.98
CA GLU A 355 -17.28 0.11 -33.60
C GLU A 355 -18.44 0.06 -32.58
N LEU A 356 -19.62 0.56 -32.94
CA LEU A 356 -20.80 0.54 -32.07
C LEU A 356 -21.33 -0.88 -31.87
N LEU A 357 -21.25 -1.74 -32.90
CA LEU A 357 -21.62 -3.15 -32.81
C LEU A 357 -20.80 -3.95 -31.78
N LEU A 358 -19.58 -3.50 -31.46
CA LEU A 358 -18.72 -4.16 -30.47
C LEU A 358 -19.18 -3.94 -29.04
N SER A 359 -20.11 -3.02 -28.78
CA SER A 359 -20.64 -2.75 -27.44
C SER A 359 -22.10 -3.17 -27.36
N THR A 360 -22.41 -4.17 -26.52
CA THR A 360 -23.78 -4.66 -26.31
C THR A 360 -24.71 -3.59 -25.73
N THR A 361 -24.16 -2.56 -25.08
CA THR A 361 -24.91 -1.43 -24.52
C THR A 361 -25.39 -0.42 -25.55
N LEU A 362 -24.85 -0.44 -26.79
CA LEU A 362 -25.11 0.57 -27.82
C LEU A 362 -25.98 0.06 -28.96
N VAL A 363 -26.68 -1.07 -28.78
CA VAL A 363 -27.49 -1.71 -29.82
C VAL A 363 -28.60 -0.78 -30.34
N GLU A 364 -29.30 -0.04 -29.46
CA GLU A 364 -30.34 0.91 -29.85
C GLU A 364 -29.81 2.05 -30.73
N GLU A 365 -28.57 2.50 -30.47
CA GLU A 365 -27.90 3.53 -31.27
C GLU A 365 -27.56 3.01 -32.68
N VAL A 366 -27.21 1.73 -32.77
CA VAL A 366 -26.93 1.05 -34.05
C VAL A 366 -28.21 0.97 -34.89
N GLU A 367 -29.33 0.55 -34.30
CA GLU A 367 -30.63 0.42 -34.98
C GLU A 367 -31.09 1.75 -35.61
N ASN A 368 -30.81 2.89 -34.97
CA ASN A 368 -31.12 4.21 -35.50
C ASN A 368 -30.16 4.66 -36.63
N LEU A 369 -28.91 4.19 -36.64
CA LEU A 369 -27.91 4.56 -37.65
C LEU A 369 -28.05 3.75 -38.95
N VAL A 370 -28.46 2.48 -38.88
CA VAL A 370 -28.48 1.57 -40.05
C VAL A 370 -29.38 2.06 -41.20
N PRO A 371 -30.60 2.60 -40.98
CA PRO A 371 -31.44 3.10 -42.07
C PRO A 371 -30.74 4.18 -42.93
N SER A 372 -29.97 5.06 -42.28
CA SER A 372 -29.18 6.08 -42.95
C SER A 372 -28.05 5.47 -43.80
N LEU A 373 -27.34 4.48 -43.25
CA LEU A 373 -26.27 3.76 -43.98
C LEU A 373 -26.80 2.97 -45.16
N TYR A 374 -27.96 2.32 -45.01
CA TYR A 374 -28.63 1.58 -46.08
C TYR A 374 -29.01 2.52 -47.23
N GLN A 375 -29.64 3.67 -46.94
CA GLN A 375 -30.00 4.66 -47.95
C GLN A 375 -28.77 5.14 -48.72
N LEU A 376 -27.67 5.47 -48.03
CA LEU A 376 -26.41 5.86 -48.67
C LEU A 376 -25.79 4.74 -49.51
N ALA A 377 -25.87 3.49 -49.06
CA ALA A 377 -25.35 2.34 -49.80
C ALA A 377 -26.13 2.11 -51.11
N VAL A 378 -27.46 2.25 -51.08
CA VAL A 378 -28.33 2.18 -52.27
C VAL A 378 -28.01 3.33 -53.22
N ASP A 379 -27.88 4.56 -52.70
CA ASP A 379 -27.62 5.75 -53.52
C ASP A 379 -26.21 5.78 -54.14
N LEU A 380 -25.21 5.20 -53.47
CA LEU A 380 -23.86 4.99 -54.00
C LEU A 380 -23.73 3.72 -54.85
N ARG A 381 -24.82 2.96 -55.06
CA ARG A 381 -24.87 1.69 -55.80
C ARG A 381 -23.93 0.60 -55.25
N LYS A 382 -23.72 0.55 -53.92
CA LYS A 382 -22.90 -0.44 -53.22
C LYS A 382 -23.76 -1.62 -52.74
N THR A 383 -24.08 -2.54 -53.65
CA THR A 383 -24.98 -3.68 -53.40
C THR A 383 -24.49 -4.64 -52.29
N ASN A 384 -23.18 -4.86 -52.19
CA ASN A 384 -22.59 -5.73 -51.14
C ASN A 384 -22.84 -5.19 -49.73
N TYR A 385 -22.80 -3.86 -49.57
CA TYR A 385 -23.06 -3.21 -48.29
C TYR A 385 -24.55 -3.22 -47.95
N ALA A 386 -25.42 -2.99 -48.94
CA ALA A 386 -26.85 -3.12 -48.75
C ALA A 386 -27.25 -4.54 -48.29
N ASP A 387 -26.69 -5.58 -48.93
CA ASP A 387 -26.89 -6.99 -48.51
C ASP A 387 -26.39 -7.24 -47.07
N TYR A 388 -25.22 -6.72 -46.72
CA TYR A 388 -24.67 -6.85 -45.37
C TYR A 388 -25.58 -6.25 -44.30
N TYR A 389 -26.09 -5.04 -44.49
CA TYR A 389 -27.01 -4.41 -43.55
C TYR A 389 -28.33 -5.17 -43.44
N CYS A 390 -28.89 -5.67 -44.55
CA CYS A 390 -30.08 -6.51 -44.53
C CYS A 390 -29.88 -7.85 -43.80
N ARG A 391 -28.69 -8.46 -43.91
CA ARG A 391 -28.36 -9.70 -43.18
C ARG A 391 -28.26 -9.48 -41.68
N LYS A 392 -27.70 -8.34 -41.23
CA LYS A 392 -27.63 -8.00 -39.80
C LYS A 392 -28.96 -7.51 -39.25
N PHE A 393 -29.75 -6.77 -40.04
CA PHE A 393 -31.05 -6.21 -39.67
C PHE A 393 -32.13 -6.53 -40.71
N PRO A 394 -32.80 -7.69 -40.59
CA PRO A 394 -33.82 -8.14 -41.56
C PRO A 394 -35.04 -7.21 -41.69
N SER A 395 -35.32 -6.39 -40.68
CA SER A 395 -36.44 -5.43 -40.67
C SER A 395 -36.34 -4.38 -41.79
N LEU A 396 -35.14 -4.08 -42.27
CA LEU A 396 -34.90 -3.10 -43.34
C LEU A 396 -35.35 -3.60 -44.72
N TYR A 397 -35.37 -4.92 -44.92
CA TYR A 397 -35.76 -5.52 -46.20
C TYR A 397 -37.22 -5.22 -46.57
N ASN A 398 -38.11 -5.16 -45.57
CA ASN A 398 -39.54 -4.96 -45.78
C ASN A 398 -39.94 -3.49 -45.98
N SER A 399 -39.09 -2.53 -45.56
CA SER A 399 -39.45 -1.10 -45.53
C SER A 399 -39.06 -0.34 -46.81
N CYS A 400 -38.10 -0.83 -47.60
CA CYS A 400 -37.47 -0.04 -48.67
C CYS A 400 -37.23 -0.81 -50.00
N SER A 401 -38.01 -1.86 -50.30
CA SER A 401 -37.70 -2.79 -51.40
C SER A 401 -37.87 -2.22 -52.83
N ASP A 402 -38.33 -0.98 -53.03
CA ASP A 402 -38.60 -0.40 -54.36
C ASP A 402 -38.31 1.12 -54.48
N GLU A 403 -37.37 1.67 -53.70
CA GLU A 403 -36.96 3.09 -53.88
C GLU A 403 -35.81 3.22 -54.91
N PRO A 404 -36.00 3.94 -56.04
CA PRO A 404 -34.93 4.17 -57.00
C PRO A 404 -33.86 5.11 -56.41
N SER A 405 -32.58 4.84 -56.69
CA SER A 405 -31.49 5.73 -56.30
C SER A 405 -31.75 7.17 -56.76
N GLN A 406 -31.60 8.12 -55.84
CA GLN A 406 -31.81 9.55 -56.09
C GLN A 406 -30.58 10.21 -56.76
N ILE A 407 -29.45 9.50 -56.81
CA ILE A 407 -28.20 9.94 -57.45
C ILE A 407 -28.11 9.31 -58.85
N THR A 408 -28.11 10.15 -59.89
CA THR A 408 -27.95 9.73 -61.29
C THR A 408 -26.49 9.38 -61.61
N GLU A 409 -26.24 8.65 -62.71
CA GLU A 409 -24.88 8.25 -63.12
C GLU A 409 -23.94 9.45 -63.34
N GLU A 410 -24.46 10.57 -63.82
CA GLU A 410 -23.70 11.81 -64.01
C GLU A 410 -23.26 12.45 -62.69
N HIS A 411 -24.01 12.22 -61.61
CA HIS A 411 -23.69 12.72 -60.27
C HIS A 411 -22.61 11.88 -59.59
N LEU A 412 -22.56 10.57 -59.84
CA LEU A 412 -21.54 9.67 -59.27
C LEU A 412 -20.11 10.02 -59.71
N ILE A 413 -19.94 10.56 -60.92
CA ILE A 413 -18.63 10.98 -61.46
C ILE A 413 -18.10 12.24 -60.74
N LYS A 414 -18.98 13.06 -60.18
CA LYS A 414 -18.61 14.32 -59.48
C LYS A 414 -18.19 14.09 -58.02
N LEU A 415 -18.32 12.87 -57.50
CA LEU A 415 -18.01 12.52 -56.11
C LEU A 415 -16.51 12.25 -55.92
N GLN A 416 -15.97 12.65 -54.77
CA GLN A 416 -14.60 12.31 -54.36
C GLN A 416 -14.61 11.04 -53.50
N TYR A 417 -13.95 10.01 -54.00
CA TYR A 417 -13.73 8.76 -53.27
C TYR A 417 -12.43 8.83 -52.45
N PRO A 418 -12.45 8.39 -51.18
CA PRO A 418 -11.23 8.21 -50.40
C PRO A 418 -10.24 7.27 -51.11
N GLY A 419 -8.93 7.44 -50.87
CA GLY A 419 -7.87 6.66 -51.53
C GLY A 419 -7.88 5.14 -51.24
N MET A 420 -8.74 4.66 -50.33
CA MET A 420 -9.07 3.25 -50.17
C MET A 420 -10.47 3.00 -50.73
N VAL A 421 -10.56 2.10 -51.70
CA VAL A 421 -11.85 1.74 -52.29
C VAL A 421 -12.52 0.70 -51.39
N PHE A 422 -13.60 1.11 -50.71
CA PHE A 422 -14.51 0.22 -49.96
C PHE A 422 -15.36 -0.60 -50.95
N ASP A 423 -14.73 -1.51 -51.68
CA ASP A 423 -15.40 -2.43 -52.61
C ASP A 423 -15.82 -3.74 -51.94
N GLN A 424 -15.03 -4.19 -50.95
CA GLN A 424 -15.38 -5.30 -50.06
C GLN A 424 -15.93 -4.75 -48.74
N VAL A 425 -16.91 -5.47 -48.18
CA VAL A 425 -17.53 -5.11 -46.90
C VAL A 425 -16.51 -5.26 -45.78
N VAL A 426 -16.25 -4.16 -45.08
CA VAL A 426 -15.38 -4.15 -43.90
C VAL A 426 -16.23 -4.58 -42.70
N SER A 427 -15.88 -5.69 -42.06
CA SER A 427 -16.62 -6.18 -40.88
C SER A 427 -15.67 -6.84 -39.90
N VAL A 428 -15.79 -6.49 -38.61
CA VAL A 428 -14.91 -7.05 -37.56
C VAL A 428 -15.17 -8.53 -37.39
N ASP A 429 -16.44 -8.96 -37.38
CA ASP A 429 -16.82 -10.38 -37.26
C ASP A 429 -16.27 -11.22 -38.41
N HIS A 430 -16.37 -10.69 -39.65
CA HIS A 430 -15.84 -11.36 -40.83
C HIS A 430 -14.32 -11.48 -40.77
N TRP A 431 -13.64 -10.40 -40.37
CA TRP A 431 -12.20 -10.36 -40.22
C TRP A 431 -11.71 -11.36 -39.16
N VAL A 432 -12.35 -11.39 -37.98
CA VAL A 432 -12.00 -12.32 -36.89
C VAL A 432 -12.22 -13.77 -37.32
N ASN A 433 -13.34 -14.07 -37.99
CA ASN A 433 -13.63 -15.43 -38.48
C ASN A 433 -12.61 -15.88 -39.55
N ALA A 434 -12.24 -14.99 -40.48
CA ALA A 434 -11.21 -15.27 -41.47
C ALA A 434 -9.83 -15.44 -40.82
N ALA A 435 -9.49 -14.64 -39.80
CA ALA A 435 -8.24 -14.72 -39.07
C ALA A 435 -8.12 -16.02 -38.26
N LEU A 436 -9.18 -16.45 -37.59
CA LEU A 436 -9.24 -17.73 -36.86
C LEU A 436 -9.17 -18.96 -37.79
N LYS A 437 -9.57 -18.80 -39.06
CA LYS A 437 -9.45 -19.83 -40.12
C LYS A 437 -8.10 -19.78 -40.86
N GLU A 438 -7.15 -18.96 -40.39
CA GLU A 438 -5.83 -18.76 -40.99
C GLU A 438 -5.86 -18.29 -42.46
N GLN A 439 -6.92 -17.59 -42.88
CA GLN A 439 -6.97 -16.97 -44.21
C GLN A 439 -6.16 -15.66 -44.22
N ASP A 440 -5.62 -15.29 -45.39
CA ASP A 440 -4.93 -14.01 -45.57
C ASP A 440 -5.94 -12.85 -45.50
N CYS A 441 -6.07 -12.25 -44.31
CA CYS A 441 -6.93 -11.10 -44.08
C CYS A 441 -6.23 -9.81 -44.55
N PHE A 442 -6.99 -8.93 -45.20
CA PHE A 442 -6.53 -7.57 -45.46
C PHE A 442 -6.41 -6.77 -44.15
N PRO A 443 -5.44 -5.83 -44.05
CA PRO A 443 -5.31 -4.96 -42.88
C PRO A 443 -6.59 -4.15 -42.66
N PHE A 444 -7.15 -4.21 -41.45
CA PHE A 444 -8.41 -3.59 -41.12
C PHE A 444 -8.26 -2.06 -41.00
N PRO A 445 -9.05 -1.26 -41.74
CA PRO A 445 -8.98 0.20 -41.66
C PRO A 445 -9.62 0.72 -40.37
N TYR A 446 -8.93 1.58 -39.61
CA TYR A 446 -9.48 2.20 -38.41
C TYR A 446 -9.28 3.72 -38.39
N ILE A 447 -10.21 4.42 -37.74
CA ILE A 447 -10.13 5.86 -37.46
C ILE A 447 -9.55 6.05 -36.05
N PRO A 448 -8.38 6.71 -35.91
CA PRO A 448 -7.79 7.01 -34.61
C PRO A 448 -8.74 7.82 -33.72
N GLY A 449 -8.85 7.45 -32.44
CA GLY A 449 -9.68 8.14 -31.45
C GLY A 449 -11.16 7.75 -31.47
N VAL A 450 -11.65 7.11 -32.53
CA VAL A 450 -13.05 6.65 -32.65
C VAL A 450 -13.15 5.13 -32.57
N CYS A 451 -12.34 4.41 -33.35
CA CYS A 451 -12.37 2.94 -33.45
C CYS A 451 -11.41 2.28 -32.42
N ASN A 452 -11.46 2.70 -31.16
CA ASN A 452 -10.51 2.25 -30.15
C ASN A 452 -10.76 0.78 -29.74
N LEU A 453 -12.02 0.36 -29.59
CA LEU A 453 -12.34 -1.04 -29.28
C LEU A 453 -11.98 -1.96 -30.44
N THR A 454 -12.29 -1.52 -31.67
CA THR A 454 -11.91 -2.25 -32.88
C THR A 454 -10.39 -2.45 -32.95
N LYS A 455 -9.61 -1.40 -32.67
CA LYS A 455 -8.15 -1.48 -32.59
C LYS A 455 -7.70 -2.49 -31.54
N SER A 456 -8.22 -2.42 -30.32
CA SER A 456 -7.85 -3.32 -29.21
C SER A 456 -8.17 -4.78 -29.52
N ILE A 457 -9.37 -5.07 -30.01
CA ILE A 457 -9.81 -6.44 -30.32
C ILE A 457 -8.97 -7.04 -31.44
N ILE A 458 -8.82 -6.35 -32.57
CA ILE A 458 -8.04 -6.84 -33.70
C ILE A 458 -6.58 -7.05 -33.29
N SER A 459 -6.03 -6.18 -32.45
CA SER A 459 -4.67 -6.34 -31.90
C SER A 459 -4.55 -7.60 -31.04
N LEU A 460 -5.52 -7.87 -30.16
CA LEU A 460 -5.52 -9.07 -29.33
C LEU A 460 -5.69 -10.37 -30.14
N TYR A 461 -6.57 -10.37 -31.14
CA TYR A 461 -6.70 -11.50 -32.07
C TYR A 461 -5.45 -11.69 -32.93
N ALA A 462 -4.74 -10.62 -33.30
CA ALA A 462 -3.44 -10.73 -33.96
C ALA A 462 -2.41 -11.45 -33.09
N VAL A 463 -2.37 -11.16 -31.78
CA VAL A 463 -1.50 -11.84 -30.80
C VAL A 463 -1.83 -13.33 -30.67
N LEU A 464 -3.10 -13.70 -30.77
CA LEU A 464 -3.58 -15.07 -30.71
C LEU A 464 -3.23 -15.89 -31.97
N VAL A 465 -3.44 -15.31 -33.16
CA VAL A 465 -3.28 -15.99 -34.46
C VAL A 465 -1.82 -15.99 -34.94
N LYS A 466 -1.08 -14.89 -34.78
CA LYS A 466 0.30 -14.76 -35.26
C LYS A 466 1.31 -15.02 -34.14
N GLN A 467 1.33 -16.25 -33.64
CA GLN A 467 2.13 -16.65 -32.47
C GLN A 467 3.65 -16.47 -32.67
N ASN A 468 4.13 -16.63 -33.90
CA ASN A 468 5.55 -16.60 -34.28
C ASN A 468 6.17 -15.20 -34.42
N MET A 469 5.38 -14.13 -34.20
CA MET A 469 5.81 -12.74 -34.38
C MET A 469 5.80 -11.99 -33.04
N THR A 470 6.54 -10.89 -32.96
CA THR A 470 6.39 -9.96 -31.84
C THR A 470 5.00 -9.32 -31.89
N THR A 471 4.50 -8.89 -30.73
CA THR A 471 3.19 -8.23 -30.61
C THR A 471 3.07 -7.06 -31.59
N GLU A 472 4.10 -6.21 -31.69
CA GLU A 472 4.13 -5.06 -32.61
C GLU A 472 4.03 -5.47 -34.08
N GLN A 473 4.80 -6.49 -34.51
CA GLN A 473 4.78 -6.96 -35.90
C GLN A 473 3.45 -7.62 -36.27
N ALA A 474 2.82 -8.33 -35.32
CA ALA A 474 1.51 -8.93 -35.51
C ALA A 474 0.42 -7.85 -35.69
N VAL A 475 0.47 -6.79 -34.89
CA VAL A 475 -0.49 -5.68 -34.91
C VAL A 475 -0.35 -4.84 -36.19
N ASP A 476 0.88 -4.48 -36.58
CA ASP A 476 1.15 -3.64 -37.76
C ASP A 476 0.67 -4.29 -39.08
N ARG A 477 0.73 -5.62 -39.18
CA ARG A 477 0.22 -6.36 -40.35
C ARG A 477 -1.30 -6.43 -40.42
N CYS A 478 -1.98 -6.33 -39.27
CA CYS A 478 -3.42 -6.54 -39.17
C CYS A 478 -4.23 -5.24 -39.21
N LEU A 479 -3.62 -4.08 -38.95
CA LEU A 479 -4.31 -2.80 -38.87
C LEU A 479 -3.77 -1.78 -39.87
N ARG A 480 -4.66 -0.95 -40.41
CA ARG A 480 -4.29 0.18 -41.27
C ARG A 480 -4.94 1.47 -40.75
N ARG A 481 -4.12 2.43 -40.34
CA ARG A 481 -4.59 3.73 -39.89
C ARG A 481 -5.08 4.58 -41.07
N LEU A 482 -6.27 5.16 -40.96
CA LEU A 482 -6.76 6.12 -41.94
C LEU A 482 -6.19 7.52 -41.65
N ALA A 483 -5.51 8.12 -42.64
CA ALA A 483 -4.97 9.47 -42.54
C ALA A 483 -6.10 10.52 -42.56
N PRO A 484 -5.94 11.67 -41.86
CA PRO A 484 -6.86 12.79 -41.98
C PRO A 484 -6.94 13.30 -43.42
N ALA A 485 -8.11 13.79 -43.83
CA ALA A 485 -8.30 14.35 -45.16
C ALA A 485 -7.28 15.48 -45.45
N GLY A 486 -6.55 15.37 -46.57
CA GLY A 486 -5.56 16.35 -47.02
C GLY A 486 -4.09 16.03 -46.71
N HIS A 487 -3.79 15.01 -45.89
CA HIS A 487 -2.42 14.63 -45.55
C HIS A 487 -1.98 13.35 -46.31
N ARG A 488 -0.90 13.44 -47.09
CA ARG A 488 -0.23 12.29 -47.73
C ARG A 488 1.09 11.98 -46.98
N GLY A 489 1.01 11.62 -45.71
CA GLY A 489 2.16 11.21 -44.90
C GLY A 489 2.24 9.69 -44.71
N PRO A 490 3.43 9.12 -44.40
CA PRO A 490 3.58 7.69 -44.11
C PRO A 490 2.76 7.29 -42.87
N ILE A 491 2.09 6.14 -42.97
CA ILE A 491 1.09 5.63 -42.02
C ILE A 491 1.77 4.65 -41.05
N THR A 492 2.89 5.03 -40.43
CA THR A 492 3.51 4.20 -39.38
C THR A 492 3.31 4.91 -38.05
N ASP A 493 2.49 4.32 -37.19
CA ASP A 493 2.10 4.86 -35.90
C ASP A 493 3.29 4.73 -34.92
N LEU A 494 4.10 5.79 -34.76
CA LEU A 494 5.10 5.89 -33.69
C LEU A 494 4.48 5.81 -32.27
N SER A 495 3.15 5.85 -32.16
CA SER A 495 2.42 5.68 -30.89
C SER A 495 2.38 4.23 -30.40
N LEU A 496 2.61 3.24 -31.27
CA LEU A 496 2.78 1.85 -30.85
C LEU A 496 4.21 1.65 -30.30
N SER A 497 5.23 2.32 -30.85
CA SER A 497 6.64 2.08 -30.49
C SER A 497 7.13 2.63 -29.14
N ARG A 498 6.33 3.40 -28.39
CA ARG A 498 6.76 4.00 -27.09
C ARG A 498 6.13 3.39 -25.84
N SER A 499 5.20 2.42 -25.97
CA SER A 499 4.44 1.88 -24.84
C SER A 499 4.45 0.35 -24.72
N PHE A 500 5.27 -0.37 -25.48
CA PHE A 500 5.39 -1.83 -25.32
C PHE A 500 6.68 -2.20 -24.62
N SER A 501 6.64 -2.14 -23.28
CA SER A 501 7.72 -2.63 -22.42
C SER A 501 7.82 -4.17 -22.45
N VAL A 502 6.81 -4.88 -22.98
CA VAL A 502 6.77 -6.34 -22.97
C VAL A 502 7.61 -6.93 -24.12
N THR A 503 8.92 -6.74 -24.02
CA THR A 503 9.94 -7.59 -24.65
C THR A 503 10.25 -8.80 -23.76
N VAL A 504 9.23 -9.36 -23.10
CA VAL A 504 9.39 -10.62 -22.37
C VAL A 504 9.08 -11.75 -23.35
N PRO A 505 10.03 -12.68 -23.62
CA PRO A 505 9.74 -13.91 -24.32
C PRO A 505 8.90 -14.80 -23.39
N THR A 506 7.62 -14.45 -23.22
CA THR A 506 6.66 -15.27 -22.51
C THR A 506 6.41 -16.50 -23.37
N THR A 507 6.65 -17.68 -22.79
CA THR A 507 6.53 -18.98 -23.47
C THR A 507 5.06 -19.36 -23.71
N SER A 508 4.12 -18.63 -23.10
CA SER A 508 2.68 -18.85 -23.14
C SER A 508 1.95 -17.71 -23.86
N VAL A 509 1.09 -18.05 -24.83
CA VAL A 509 0.26 -17.09 -25.57
C VAL A 509 -0.72 -16.39 -24.62
N GLN A 510 -1.23 -17.11 -23.62
CA GLN A 510 -2.21 -16.62 -22.66
C GLN A 510 -1.62 -15.53 -21.75
N GLU A 511 -0.38 -15.69 -21.29
CA GLU A 511 0.32 -14.69 -20.48
C GLU A 511 0.55 -13.40 -21.27
N ARG A 512 1.02 -13.55 -22.52
CA ARG A 512 1.23 -12.44 -23.44
C ARG A 512 -0.07 -11.67 -23.71
N MET A 513 -1.18 -12.38 -23.85
CA MET A 513 -2.51 -11.78 -24.00
C MET A 513 -2.93 -10.99 -22.77
N VAL A 514 -2.76 -11.52 -21.55
CA VAL A 514 -3.14 -10.81 -20.32
C VAL A 514 -2.32 -9.54 -20.12
N LEU A 515 -1.00 -9.62 -20.30
CA LEU A 515 -0.12 -8.45 -20.20
C LEU A 515 -0.50 -7.39 -21.23
N PHE A 516 -0.77 -7.82 -22.47
CA PHE A 516 -1.19 -6.90 -23.52
C PHE A 516 -2.59 -6.30 -23.28
N MET A 517 -3.52 -7.06 -22.69
CA MET A 517 -4.80 -6.50 -22.25
C MET A 517 -4.61 -5.41 -21.19
N THR A 518 -3.67 -5.61 -20.26
CA THR A 518 -3.33 -4.60 -19.25
C THR A 518 -2.67 -3.36 -19.88
N ASP A 519 -1.75 -3.54 -20.83
CA ASP A 519 -1.11 -2.42 -21.56
C ASP A 519 -2.14 -1.60 -22.36
N LEU A 520 -3.17 -2.26 -22.90
CA LEU A 520 -4.29 -1.61 -23.57
C LEU A 520 -5.27 -0.93 -22.60
N GLY A 521 -5.07 -1.06 -21.29
CA GLY A 521 -5.94 -0.52 -20.26
C GLY A 521 -7.29 -1.24 -20.14
N MET A 522 -7.41 -2.46 -20.66
CA MET A 522 -8.69 -3.18 -20.68
C MET A 522 -9.07 -3.70 -19.29
N THR A 523 -10.30 -3.41 -18.87
CA THR A 523 -10.85 -3.87 -17.59
C THR A 523 -11.78 -5.08 -17.76
N LEU A 524 -12.07 -5.77 -16.65
CA LEU A 524 -13.06 -6.86 -16.65
C LEU A 524 -14.47 -6.38 -17.03
N GLU A 525 -14.83 -5.15 -16.66
CA GLU A 525 -16.12 -4.53 -16.99
C GLU A 525 -16.25 -4.27 -18.50
N GLU A 526 -15.18 -3.77 -19.14
CA GLU A 526 -15.15 -3.59 -20.60
C GLU A 526 -15.28 -4.93 -21.33
N LEU A 527 -14.70 -6.00 -20.79
CA LEU A 527 -14.81 -7.35 -21.35
C LEU A 527 -16.23 -7.94 -21.26
N GLU A 528 -17.06 -7.45 -20.34
CA GLU A 528 -18.49 -7.82 -20.23
C GLU A 528 -19.37 -7.10 -21.25
N CYS A 529 -19.00 -5.88 -21.64
CA CYS A 529 -19.69 -5.12 -22.68
C CYS A 529 -19.46 -5.68 -24.11
N LEU A 530 -18.43 -6.51 -24.30
CA LEU A 530 -18.14 -7.13 -25.60
C LEU A 530 -19.06 -8.33 -25.90
N PRO A 531 -19.46 -8.54 -27.18
CA PRO A 531 -20.15 -9.75 -27.61
C PRO A 531 -19.40 -11.01 -27.13
N VAL A 532 -20.14 -11.97 -26.58
CA VAL A 532 -19.57 -13.19 -25.96
C VAL A 532 -18.66 -13.94 -26.93
N GLY A 533 -19.02 -14.00 -28.22
CA GLY A 533 -18.21 -14.65 -29.24
C GLY A 533 -16.82 -14.01 -29.43
N LEU A 534 -16.69 -12.70 -29.20
CA LEU A 534 -15.43 -11.97 -29.32
C LEU A 534 -14.62 -11.98 -28.01
N SER A 535 -15.27 -12.00 -26.85
CA SER A 535 -14.60 -11.97 -25.54
C SER A 535 -14.15 -13.35 -25.03
N LEU A 536 -14.65 -14.44 -25.61
CA LEU A 536 -14.38 -15.81 -25.14
C LEU A 536 -12.87 -16.15 -25.07
N PRO A 537 -12.03 -15.92 -26.10
CA PRO A 537 -10.60 -16.27 -26.03
C PRO A 537 -9.85 -15.45 -24.97
N PHE A 538 -10.28 -14.20 -24.73
CA PHE A 538 -9.69 -13.33 -23.71
C PHE A 538 -10.01 -13.84 -22.31
N ARG A 539 -11.27 -14.26 -22.08
CA ARG A 539 -11.69 -14.88 -20.81
C ARG A 539 -10.99 -16.21 -20.56
N GLU A 540 -10.75 -17.00 -21.60
CA GLU A 540 -9.99 -18.25 -21.50
C GLU A 540 -8.52 -17.99 -21.11
N ALA A 541 -7.87 -16.98 -21.71
CA ALA A 541 -6.52 -16.57 -21.31
C ALA A 541 -6.45 -16.13 -19.84
N ILE A 542 -7.40 -15.30 -19.39
CA ILE A 542 -7.54 -14.88 -17.99
C ILE A 542 -7.71 -16.10 -17.08
N PHE A 543 -8.58 -17.04 -17.45
CA PHE A 543 -8.86 -18.24 -16.69
C PHE A 543 -7.60 -19.12 -16.52
N HIS A 544 -6.84 -19.35 -17.58
CA HIS A 544 -5.60 -20.12 -17.51
C HIS A 544 -4.54 -19.45 -16.63
N CYS A 545 -4.35 -18.14 -16.80
CA CYS A 545 -3.41 -17.37 -15.99
C CYS A 545 -3.83 -17.28 -14.51
N ARG A 546 -5.11 -17.50 -14.18
CA ARG A 546 -5.61 -17.49 -12.79
C ARG A 546 -5.09 -18.64 -11.94
N TYR A 547 -4.92 -19.82 -12.54
CA TYR A 547 -4.47 -21.02 -11.81
C TYR A 547 -3.02 -20.91 -11.36
N ASN A 548 -2.15 -20.38 -12.22
CA ASN A 548 -0.72 -20.25 -11.93
C ASN A 548 -0.16 -18.95 -12.51
N PRO A 549 -0.47 -17.79 -11.91
CA PRO A 549 0.06 -16.51 -12.37
C PRO A 549 1.57 -16.43 -12.06
N PRO A 550 2.41 -16.00 -13.01
CA PRO A 550 3.83 -15.71 -12.77
C PRO A 550 4.00 -14.67 -11.65
N SER A 551 5.06 -14.79 -10.84
CA SER A 551 5.32 -13.89 -9.70
C SER A 551 5.90 -12.53 -10.10
N ASP A 552 6.40 -12.39 -11.33
CA ASP A 552 7.12 -11.20 -11.81
C ASP A 552 6.22 -10.13 -12.42
N TRP A 553 4.90 -10.30 -12.35
CA TRP A 553 3.96 -9.34 -12.92
C TRP A 553 3.81 -8.06 -12.10
N PRO A 554 3.46 -6.93 -12.75
CA PRO A 554 3.03 -5.72 -12.06
C PRO A 554 1.66 -5.92 -11.39
N GLU A 555 1.14 -4.91 -10.70
CA GLU A 555 -0.07 -5.05 -9.88
C GLU A 555 -1.33 -5.27 -10.73
N GLU A 556 -1.40 -4.58 -11.87
CA GLU A 556 -2.56 -4.45 -12.72
C GLU A 556 -3.00 -5.79 -13.36
N PRO A 557 -2.10 -6.66 -13.88
CA PRO A 557 -2.47 -7.98 -14.39
C PRO A 557 -3.08 -8.91 -13.33
N TYR A 558 -2.64 -8.83 -12.06
CA TYR A 558 -3.22 -9.65 -10.99
C TYR A 558 -4.66 -9.22 -10.67
N VAL A 559 -4.95 -7.92 -10.76
CA VAL A 559 -6.31 -7.40 -10.62
C VAL A 559 -7.19 -7.90 -11.78
N LEU A 560 -6.68 -7.82 -13.01
CA LEU A 560 -7.38 -8.29 -14.22
C LEU A 560 -7.73 -9.79 -14.15
N ILE A 561 -6.86 -10.61 -13.57
CA ILE A 561 -7.11 -12.05 -13.38
C ILE A 561 -8.02 -12.38 -12.18
N GLY A 562 -8.25 -11.40 -11.31
CA GLY A 562 -9.01 -11.61 -10.07
C GLY A 562 -8.20 -12.34 -8.99
N ARG A 563 -6.90 -12.05 -8.91
CA ARG A 563 -5.93 -12.47 -7.86
C ARG A 563 -5.41 -11.25 -7.09
N GLN A 564 -6.32 -10.50 -6.48
CA GLN A 564 -6.01 -9.30 -5.69
C GLN A 564 -5.18 -9.60 -4.42
N ASP A 565 -5.16 -10.86 -3.98
CA ASP A 565 -4.28 -11.35 -2.92
C ASP A 565 -2.80 -11.12 -3.28
N LEU A 566 -2.39 -11.43 -4.52
CA LEU A 566 -1.02 -11.25 -4.99
C LEU A 566 -0.66 -9.78 -5.21
N ALA A 567 -1.60 -9.00 -5.76
CA ALA A 567 -1.47 -7.54 -5.89
C ALA A 567 -1.20 -6.88 -4.52
N LYS A 568 -1.98 -7.24 -3.50
CA LYS A 568 -1.80 -6.73 -2.13
C LYS A 568 -0.46 -7.15 -1.54
N LEU A 569 -0.02 -8.40 -1.73
CA LEU A 569 1.29 -8.85 -1.24
C LEU A 569 2.45 -8.05 -1.86
N LEU A 570 2.40 -7.76 -3.17
CA LEU A 570 3.40 -6.92 -3.82
C LEU A 570 3.39 -5.48 -3.29
N SER A 571 2.20 -4.93 -3.03
CA SER A 571 2.07 -3.60 -2.42
C SER A 571 2.65 -3.55 -1.00
N MET A 572 2.53 -4.65 -0.23
CA MET A 572 3.13 -4.78 1.09
C MET A 572 4.65 -4.97 1.02
N GLY A 573 5.18 -5.65 0.00
CA GLY A 573 6.64 -5.80 -0.19
C GLY A 573 7.36 -4.50 -0.56
N LYS A 574 6.70 -3.59 -1.28
CA LYS A 574 7.27 -2.30 -1.70
C LYS A 574 7.20 -1.22 -0.61
N LYS A 575 6.23 -1.30 0.29
CA LYS A 575 6.16 -0.43 1.47
C LYS A 575 6.92 -1.12 2.60
N LYS A 576 8.15 -0.67 2.91
CA LYS A 576 8.74 -0.94 4.24
C LYS A 576 7.64 -0.61 5.26
N ASN A 577 7.12 -1.64 5.93
CA ASN A 577 5.93 -1.61 6.76
C ASN A 577 5.71 -0.24 7.40
N VAL A 578 4.86 0.59 6.81
CA VAL A 578 4.19 1.66 7.53
C VAL A 578 2.80 1.11 7.74
N CYS A 579 2.63 0.36 8.83
CA CYS A 579 1.29 0.18 9.36
C CYS A 579 0.74 1.57 9.63
N PRO A 580 -0.41 1.97 9.05
CA PRO A 580 -0.99 3.26 9.38
C PRO A 580 -1.22 3.30 10.90
N PRO A 581 -0.79 4.37 11.59
CA PRO A 581 -1.00 4.53 13.02
C PRO A 581 -2.50 4.68 13.25
N GLY A 582 -3.18 3.56 13.55
CA GLY A 582 -4.64 3.57 13.74
C GLY A 582 -5.37 2.24 13.60
N ILE A 583 -4.75 1.16 13.10
CA ILE A 583 -5.46 -0.14 13.01
C ILE A 583 -5.46 -0.91 14.34
N TYR A 584 -4.51 -0.65 15.25
CA TYR A 584 -4.42 -1.31 16.56
C TYR A 584 -4.86 -0.44 17.75
N THR A 585 -5.52 0.70 17.51
CA THR A 585 -6.34 1.29 18.57
C THR A 585 -7.64 0.49 18.67
N SER A 586 -7.54 -0.77 19.13
CA SER A 586 -8.66 -1.34 19.86
C SER A 586 -8.93 -0.34 20.97
N LYS A 587 -10.09 0.34 20.92
CA LYS A 587 -10.60 1.07 22.09
C LYS A 587 -10.34 0.17 23.30
N PRO A 588 -9.66 0.65 24.36
CA PRO A 588 -9.49 -0.16 25.56
C PRO A 588 -10.86 -0.69 25.91
N TYR A 589 -10.95 -2.01 26.10
CA TYR A 589 -12.18 -2.70 26.43
C TYR A 589 -12.89 -1.89 27.51
N THR A 590 -14.02 -1.25 27.19
CA THR A 590 -14.93 -0.69 28.20
C THR A 590 -15.61 -1.88 28.85
N GLY A 591 -14.83 -2.64 29.63
CA GLY A 591 -15.38 -3.53 30.62
C GLY A 591 -16.09 -2.65 31.63
N THR A 592 -17.41 -2.75 31.66
CA THR A 592 -18.30 -2.50 32.80
C THR A 592 -17.83 -1.42 33.79
N GLU A 593 -18.48 -0.27 33.72
CA GLU A 593 -18.49 0.79 34.73
C GLU A 593 -18.35 0.21 36.16
N GLY A 594 -17.28 0.56 36.87
CA GLY A 594 -17.21 0.33 38.33
C GLY A 594 -15.83 0.17 38.97
N THR A 595 -14.75 -0.14 38.24
CA THR A 595 -13.41 -0.24 38.84
C THR A 595 -12.36 0.31 37.88
N GLN A 596 -11.69 1.40 38.24
CA GLN A 596 -10.45 1.82 37.60
C GLN A 596 -9.42 0.71 37.83
N TYR A 597 -9.32 -0.23 36.89
CA TYR A 597 -8.26 -1.22 36.92
C TYR A 597 -6.94 -0.49 36.67
N GLU A 598 -6.01 -0.53 37.65
CA GLU A 598 -4.64 -0.06 37.45
C GLU A 598 -4.03 -0.75 36.22
N GLU A 599 -3.42 0.05 35.35
CA GLU A 599 -2.72 -0.43 34.15
C GLU A 599 -1.56 -1.35 34.55
N ASP A 600 -1.53 -2.54 33.96
CA ASP A 600 -0.52 -3.59 34.18
C ASP A 600 0.53 -3.66 33.05
N GLY A 601 0.34 -2.85 31.99
CA GLY A 601 1.25 -2.72 30.85
C GLY A 601 1.09 -3.78 29.77
N MET A 602 0.01 -4.56 29.82
CA MET A 602 -0.32 -5.67 28.89
C MET A 602 -1.68 -5.45 28.19
N GLU A 603 -2.17 -4.21 28.12
CA GLU A 603 -3.49 -3.84 27.58
C GLU A 603 -3.55 -3.92 26.06
N HIS A 604 -2.46 -3.58 25.37
CA HIS A 604 -2.41 -3.37 23.92
C HIS A 604 -2.01 -4.61 23.10
N LEU A 605 -2.20 -5.80 23.67
CA LEU A 605 -1.96 -7.04 22.94
C LEU A 605 -3.03 -7.26 21.87
N ASP A 606 -2.64 -7.65 20.65
CA ASP A 606 -3.55 -8.00 19.57
C ASP A 606 -4.35 -9.26 19.91
N GLN A 607 -5.53 -9.06 20.50
CA GLN A 607 -6.40 -10.15 20.92
C GLN A 607 -6.97 -10.94 19.75
N GLU A 608 -7.10 -10.35 18.56
CA GLU A 608 -7.66 -11.06 17.41
C GLU A 608 -6.66 -12.11 16.90
N LEU A 609 -5.41 -11.69 16.69
CA LEU A 609 -4.33 -12.61 16.32
C LEU A 609 -4.08 -13.67 17.40
N LEU A 610 -4.11 -13.27 18.67
CA LEU A 610 -3.90 -14.20 19.79
C LEU A 610 -5.04 -15.22 19.93
N ARG A 611 -6.29 -14.83 19.66
CA ARG A 611 -7.45 -15.74 19.61
C ARG A 611 -7.38 -16.70 18.44
N LEU A 612 -6.85 -16.29 17.29
CA LEU A 612 -6.64 -17.19 16.15
C LEU A 612 -5.55 -18.23 16.45
N ARG A 613 -4.48 -17.83 17.13
CA ARG A 613 -3.35 -18.71 17.46
C ARG A 613 -3.62 -19.64 18.65
N PHE A 614 -4.36 -19.17 19.65
CA PHE A 614 -4.71 -19.90 20.87
C PHE A 614 -6.23 -19.84 21.10
N SER A 615 -7.00 -20.48 20.21
CA SER A 615 -8.47 -20.43 20.21
C SER A 615 -9.13 -21.36 21.24
N GLU A 616 -8.47 -22.45 21.60
CA GLU A 616 -9.05 -23.52 22.43
C GLU A 616 -9.05 -23.20 23.93
N ASP A 617 -8.20 -22.27 24.38
CA ASP A 617 -8.05 -21.95 25.80
C ASP A 617 -7.77 -20.47 26.06
N LEU A 618 -7.72 -20.10 27.34
CA LEU A 618 -7.44 -18.74 27.81
C LEU A 618 -6.00 -18.58 28.30
N ARG A 619 -5.03 -19.30 27.72
CA ARG A 619 -3.63 -19.32 28.20
C ARG A 619 -2.99 -17.93 28.25
N VAL A 620 -3.35 -17.04 27.33
CA VAL A 620 -2.84 -15.65 27.28
C VAL A 620 -3.35 -14.85 28.48
N SER A 621 -4.62 -15.02 28.86
CA SER A 621 -5.20 -14.38 30.05
C SER A 621 -4.53 -14.89 31.33
N GLU A 622 -4.22 -16.18 31.38
CA GLU A 622 -3.52 -16.78 32.52
C GLU A 622 -2.06 -16.33 32.59
N ALA A 623 -1.36 -16.22 31.45
CA ALA A 623 -0.01 -15.66 31.38
C ALA A 623 0.02 -14.20 31.86
N ARG A 624 -0.94 -13.37 31.45
CA ARG A 624 -1.12 -12.00 31.95
C ARG A 624 -1.32 -11.99 33.47
N ARG A 625 -2.16 -12.88 34.00
CA ARG A 625 -2.41 -13.00 35.45
C ARG A 625 -1.15 -13.40 36.24
N LEU A 626 -0.29 -14.24 35.66
CA LEU A 626 0.96 -14.69 36.30
C LEU A 626 2.06 -13.61 36.26
N LEU A 627 2.15 -12.86 35.17
CA LEU A 627 3.19 -11.84 34.94
C LEU A 627 2.83 -10.44 35.45
N GLN A 628 1.60 -10.24 35.94
CA GLN A 628 1.17 -8.96 36.49
C GLN A 628 1.94 -8.62 37.78
N SER A 629 2.51 -7.42 37.83
CA SER A 629 3.31 -6.92 38.95
C SER A 629 2.80 -5.59 39.53
N SER A 630 1.68 -5.07 39.01
CA SER A 630 1.14 -3.75 39.38
C SER A 630 0.10 -3.80 40.50
N ARG A 631 -0.50 -4.96 40.74
CA ARG A 631 -1.52 -5.12 41.81
C ARG A 631 -0.92 -5.73 43.07
N PRO A 632 -1.42 -5.35 44.26
CA PRO A 632 -0.99 -5.94 45.52
C PRO A 632 -1.18 -7.46 45.58
N ALA A 633 -0.22 -8.16 46.19
CA ALA A 633 -0.30 -9.60 46.38
C ALA A 633 -1.30 -9.97 47.48
N ARG A 634 -2.02 -11.08 47.31
CA ARG A 634 -2.95 -11.59 48.34
C ARG A 634 -2.18 -12.39 49.40
N ILE A 635 -2.28 -11.98 50.68
CA ILE A 635 -1.65 -12.66 51.83
C ILE A 635 -2.74 -13.38 52.62
N ALA A 636 -2.97 -14.67 52.37
CA ALA A 636 -4.02 -15.44 53.04
C ALA A 636 -3.45 -16.28 54.20
N LEU A 637 -2.99 -15.61 55.26
CA LEU A 637 -2.54 -16.26 56.51
C LEU A 637 -3.65 -16.25 57.56
N THR A 638 -3.74 -17.33 58.33
CA THR A 638 -4.66 -17.45 59.46
C THR A 638 -3.90 -17.27 60.77
N GLN A 639 -4.26 -16.25 61.55
CA GLN A 639 -3.69 -16.03 62.87
C GLN A 639 -4.06 -17.20 63.80
N ARG A 640 -3.05 -17.82 64.41
CA ARG A 640 -3.28 -18.86 65.42
C ARG A 640 -3.62 -18.21 66.76
N PRO A 641 -4.46 -18.83 67.60
CA PRO A 641 -4.87 -18.25 68.88
C PRO A 641 -3.70 -17.93 69.83
N GLU A 642 -2.55 -18.60 69.67
CA GLU A 642 -1.37 -18.43 70.51
C GLU A 642 -0.44 -17.29 70.05
N VAL A 643 -0.66 -16.71 68.87
CA VAL A 643 0.22 -15.71 68.24
C VAL A 643 -0.32 -14.30 68.49
N SER A 644 0.52 -13.42 69.02
CA SER A 644 0.15 -12.02 69.27
C SER A 644 -0.10 -11.27 67.96
N ASP A 645 -0.87 -10.17 68.01
CA ASP A 645 -1.15 -9.37 66.81
C ASP A 645 0.14 -8.80 66.18
N HIS A 646 1.13 -8.45 67.02
CA HIS A 646 2.42 -7.97 66.57
C HIS A 646 3.20 -9.05 65.82
N ASP A 647 3.31 -10.25 66.41
CA ASP A 647 4.02 -11.37 65.80
C ASP A 647 3.31 -11.84 64.51
N PHE A 648 1.99 -11.72 64.45
CA PHE A 648 1.22 -12.02 63.25
C PHE A 648 1.44 -11.01 62.12
N ILE A 649 1.61 -9.72 62.44
CA ILE A 649 1.99 -8.70 61.44
C ILE A 649 3.38 -9.01 60.88
N GLU A 650 4.35 -9.36 61.74
CA GLU A 650 5.69 -9.78 61.28
C GLU A 650 5.62 -11.05 60.42
N GLU A 651 4.79 -12.03 60.77
CA GLU A 651 4.56 -13.23 59.95
C GLU A 651 3.96 -12.88 58.57
N GLN A 652 3.00 -11.94 58.52
CA GLN A 652 2.43 -11.43 57.27
C GLN A 652 3.48 -10.72 56.41
N GLU A 653 4.34 -9.89 57.01
CA GLU A 653 5.41 -9.21 56.31
C GLU A 653 6.49 -10.18 55.81
N ARG A 654 6.85 -11.21 56.60
CA ARG A 654 7.84 -12.21 56.17
C ARG A 654 7.31 -13.04 55.01
N HIS A 655 6.01 -13.32 55.01
CA HIS A 655 5.34 -13.96 53.88
C HIS A 655 5.26 -13.03 52.66
N LEU A 656 4.95 -11.74 52.86
CA LEU A 656 4.98 -10.73 51.80
C LEU A 656 6.36 -10.61 51.18
N TYR A 657 7.42 -10.59 51.98
CA TYR A 657 8.80 -10.52 51.52
C TYR A 657 9.14 -11.67 50.54
N ASN A 658 8.75 -12.90 50.87
CA ASN A 658 8.90 -14.05 49.98
C ASN A 658 8.12 -13.90 48.66
N ILE A 659 6.91 -13.33 48.71
CA ILE A 659 6.14 -13.03 47.51
C ILE A 659 6.81 -11.91 46.69
N CYS A 660 7.36 -10.88 47.36
CA CYS A 660 8.07 -9.78 46.72
C CYS A 660 9.31 -10.25 45.96
N ILE A 661 10.06 -11.25 46.47
CA ILE A 661 11.16 -11.88 45.72
C ILE A 661 10.69 -12.37 44.34
N ARG A 662 9.54 -13.03 44.28
CA ARG A 662 8.93 -13.44 43.01
C ARG A 662 8.48 -12.23 42.19
N THR A 663 7.77 -11.28 42.80
CA THR A 663 7.22 -10.08 42.11
C THR A 663 8.33 -9.25 41.46
N MET A 664 9.49 -9.14 42.10
CA MET A 664 10.68 -8.45 41.59
C MET A 664 11.25 -9.08 40.31
N ALA A 665 11.04 -10.38 40.08
CA ALA A 665 11.49 -11.09 38.87
C ALA A 665 10.48 -11.04 37.71
N LEU A 666 9.19 -10.76 37.98
CA LEU A 666 8.13 -10.77 36.96
C LEU A 666 8.35 -9.79 35.79
N PRO A 667 8.89 -8.56 35.98
CA PRO A 667 9.05 -7.62 34.88
C PRO A 667 9.86 -8.16 33.69
N VAL A 668 10.88 -9.00 33.93
CA VAL A 668 11.69 -9.59 32.85
C VAL A 668 10.82 -10.46 31.94
N GLY A 669 10.01 -11.35 32.52
CA GLY A 669 9.07 -12.18 31.77
C GLY A 669 7.95 -11.38 31.11
N ARG A 670 7.47 -10.32 31.77
CA ARG A 670 6.47 -9.39 31.21
C ARG A 670 7.01 -8.71 29.94
N GLY A 671 8.25 -8.24 29.95
CA GLY A 671 8.90 -7.63 28.79
C GLY A 671 9.03 -8.59 27.60
N MET A 672 9.32 -9.87 27.86
CA MET A 672 9.33 -10.90 26.82
C MET A 672 7.92 -11.19 26.27
N PHE A 673 6.90 -11.13 27.12
CA PHE A 673 5.51 -11.38 26.74
C PHE A 673 4.90 -10.26 25.89
N THR A 674 5.29 -9.00 26.13
CA THR A 674 4.76 -7.82 25.41
C THR A 674 5.72 -7.26 24.36
N LEU A 675 6.82 -7.95 24.05
CA LEU A 675 7.86 -7.48 23.11
C LEU A 675 7.27 -7.03 21.76
N CYS A 676 7.54 -5.78 21.37
CA CYS A 676 7.12 -5.19 20.10
C CYS A 676 5.61 -5.31 19.80
N THR A 677 4.75 -5.06 20.79
CA THR A 677 3.28 -5.17 20.66
C THR A 677 2.55 -3.83 20.62
N TYR A 678 3.19 -2.72 20.98
CA TYR A 678 2.55 -1.41 21.15
C TYR A 678 3.18 -0.34 20.26
N HIS A 679 2.34 0.50 19.66
CA HIS A 679 2.77 1.67 18.90
C HIS A 679 2.48 2.93 19.72
N PRO A 680 3.51 3.59 20.28
CA PRO A 680 3.30 4.79 21.08
C PRO A 680 2.85 5.97 20.21
N LEU A 681 1.93 6.77 20.72
CA LEU A 681 1.59 8.06 20.13
C LEU A 681 2.72 9.07 20.43
N PRO A 682 3.27 9.79 19.43
CA PRO A 682 4.32 10.79 19.66
C PRO A 682 3.91 11.93 20.60
N THR A 683 2.62 12.12 20.84
CA THR A 683 2.09 13.16 21.73
C THR A 683 2.04 12.76 23.19
N GLU A 684 2.24 11.48 23.52
CA GLU A 684 2.08 10.95 24.86
C GLU A 684 3.38 10.29 25.36
N PRO A 685 3.70 10.42 26.66
CA PRO A 685 4.76 9.63 27.25
C PRO A 685 4.31 8.17 27.33
N LEU A 686 5.26 7.26 27.29
CA LEU A 686 5.02 5.84 27.44
C LEU A 686 4.58 5.54 28.88
N PRO A 687 3.36 4.98 29.12
CA PRO A 687 2.95 4.64 30.47
C PRO A 687 3.75 3.45 31.00
N ILE A 688 4.64 3.68 31.97
CA ILE A 688 5.36 2.62 32.69
C ILE A 688 4.46 2.13 33.83
N PRO A 689 4.04 0.85 33.83
CA PRO A 689 3.17 0.32 34.88
C PRO A 689 3.88 0.33 36.22
N LYS A 690 3.19 0.66 37.32
CA LYS A 690 3.78 0.69 38.66
C LYS A 690 4.21 -0.71 39.10
N LEU A 691 5.37 -0.83 39.74
CA LEU A 691 5.77 -2.06 40.43
C LEU A 691 5.24 -2.04 41.88
N CYS A 692 4.33 -2.96 42.21
CA CYS A 692 3.71 -3.03 43.54
C CYS A 692 4.36 -4.12 44.40
N LEU A 693 4.98 -3.71 45.51
CA LEU A 693 5.56 -4.62 46.53
C LEU A 693 4.70 -4.71 47.79
N GLN A 694 3.44 -4.28 47.71
CA GLN A 694 2.50 -4.29 48.84
C GLN A 694 1.60 -5.53 48.80
N GLY A 695 1.14 -5.94 49.98
CA GLY A 695 0.20 -7.04 50.16
C GLY A 695 -1.19 -6.58 50.57
N ARG A 696 -2.20 -7.42 50.34
CA ARG A 696 -3.55 -7.28 50.91
C ARG A 696 -3.93 -8.55 51.67
N ALA A 697 -4.21 -8.39 52.96
CA ALA A 697 -4.64 -9.47 53.84
C ALA A 697 -6.19 -9.54 53.89
N PRO A 698 -6.82 -10.67 53.50
CA PRO A 698 -8.25 -10.89 53.64
C PRO A 698 -8.61 -11.14 55.12
N PRO A 699 -9.87 -10.95 55.55
CA PRO A 699 -11.05 -10.57 54.76
C PRO A 699 -11.21 -9.04 54.58
N ARG A 700 -10.52 -8.22 55.37
CA ARG A 700 -10.66 -6.75 55.35
C ARG A 700 -9.88 -6.06 54.21
N ASN A 701 -9.07 -6.82 53.46
CA ASN A 701 -8.15 -6.31 52.44
C ASN A 701 -7.21 -5.23 52.99
N ALA A 702 -6.76 -5.38 54.24
CA ALA A 702 -5.82 -4.46 54.87
C ALA A 702 -4.49 -4.49 54.11
N THR A 703 -3.90 -3.32 53.88
CA THR A 703 -2.61 -3.18 53.21
C THR A 703 -1.49 -3.56 54.18
N VAL A 704 -0.66 -4.51 53.77
CA VAL A 704 0.56 -4.91 54.47
C VAL A 704 1.74 -4.36 53.67
N ASP A 705 2.64 -3.67 54.35
CA ASP A 705 3.87 -3.11 53.76
C ASP A 705 5.09 -3.62 54.56
N LEU A 706 6.28 -3.56 53.98
CA LEU A 706 7.50 -4.14 54.56
C LEU A 706 8.21 -3.17 55.52
N THR A 707 7.50 -2.70 56.55
CA THR A 707 8.02 -1.66 57.46
C THR A 707 8.63 -2.20 58.75
N HIS A 708 8.21 -3.37 59.23
CA HIS A 708 8.64 -3.94 60.50
C HIS A 708 9.76 -4.98 60.35
N ILE A 709 10.09 -5.39 59.12
CA ILE A 709 11.20 -6.29 58.80
C ILE A 709 12.38 -5.52 58.21
N ASP A 710 13.60 -5.92 58.59
CA ASP A 710 14.83 -5.41 57.99
C ASP A 710 14.91 -5.78 56.50
N THR A 711 14.77 -4.78 55.63
CA THR A 711 14.89 -4.93 54.18
C THR A 711 16.16 -4.27 53.66
N PRO A 712 16.82 -4.83 52.63
CA PRO A 712 17.97 -4.18 52.01
C PRO A 712 17.57 -2.83 51.38
N ALA A 713 18.34 -1.77 51.66
CA ALA A 713 18.02 -0.42 51.20
C ALA A 713 17.92 -0.27 49.67
N ASN A 714 18.63 -1.12 48.92
CA ASN A 714 18.68 -1.13 47.45
C ASN A 714 17.77 -2.21 46.81
N MET A 715 16.89 -2.86 47.59
CA MET A 715 16.04 -3.98 47.14
C MET A 715 15.21 -3.65 45.89
N SER A 716 14.72 -2.41 45.75
CA SER A 716 13.85 -2.00 44.64
C SER A 716 14.58 -1.51 43.39
N SER A 717 15.91 -1.33 43.43
CA SER A 717 16.69 -0.68 42.36
C SER A 717 16.66 -1.44 41.03
N TRP A 718 17.15 -2.69 41.01
CA TRP A 718 17.13 -3.57 39.83
C TRP A 718 15.71 -3.95 39.36
N PRO A 719 14.76 -4.27 40.26
CA PRO A 719 13.38 -4.54 39.84
C PRO A 719 12.71 -3.36 39.13
N GLN A 720 12.94 -2.13 39.60
CA GLN A 720 12.49 -0.91 38.91
C GLN A 720 13.17 -0.75 37.55
N PHE A 721 14.47 -1.00 37.47
CA PHE A 721 15.19 -1.01 36.19
C PHE A 721 14.56 -2.00 35.19
N HIS A 722 14.33 -3.26 35.59
CA HIS A 722 13.65 -4.26 34.76
C HIS A 722 12.21 -3.86 34.40
N ASN A 723 11.50 -3.19 35.31
CA ASN A 723 10.16 -2.65 35.06
C ASN A 723 10.16 -1.64 33.91
N GLY A 724 11.14 -0.74 33.90
CA GLY A 724 11.38 0.21 32.82
C GLY A 724 11.78 -0.45 31.50
N VAL A 725 12.70 -1.44 31.54
CA VAL A 725 13.10 -2.21 30.35
C VAL A 725 11.89 -2.89 29.72
N ALA A 726 11.07 -3.57 30.53
CA ALA A 726 9.87 -4.26 30.04
C ALA A 726 8.84 -3.30 29.45
N ALA A 727 8.69 -2.10 30.02
CA ALA A 727 7.82 -1.07 29.46
C ALA A 727 8.35 -0.56 28.12
N GLY A 728 9.66 -0.34 27.96
CA GLY A 728 10.24 0.11 26.68
C GLY A 728 10.24 -0.96 25.59
N LEU A 729 10.53 -2.22 25.92
CA LEU A 729 10.59 -3.33 24.95
C LEU A 729 9.25 -3.59 24.26
N ARG A 730 8.14 -3.17 24.87
CA ARG A 730 6.81 -3.32 24.27
C ARG A 730 6.64 -2.50 22.99
N MET A 731 7.48 -1.47 22.78
CA MET A 731 7.38 -0.61 21.61
C MET A 731 7.74 -1.37 20.33
N ALA A 732 6.86 -1.31 19.35
CA ALA A 732 7.08 -1.82 18.01
C ALA A 732 7.76 -0.75 17.12
N ASP A 733 8.50 -1.22 16.13
CA ASP A 733 9.52 -0.45 15.44
C ASP A 733 8.99 0.28 14.19
N PHE A 734 8.54 1.54 14.29
CA PHE A 734 8.11 2.33 13.11
C PHE A 734 8.32 3.85 13.26
N SER A 735 9.42 4.36 12.69
CA SER A 735 9.64 5.70 12.08
C SER A 735 9.33 7.01 12.83
N HIS A 736 8.69 7.01 14.00
CA HIS A 736 8.14 8.22 14.62
C HIS A 736 8.75 8.59 15.98
N ILE A 737 9.77 7.86 16.44
CA ILE A 737 10.46 8.16 17.70
C ILE A 737 11.70 9.00 17.41
N ASP A 738 11.62 10.27 17.79
CA ASP A 738 12.71 11.23 17.68
C ASP A 738 13.38 11.51 19.03
N SER A 739 14.52 12.21 19.00
CA SER A 739 15.23 12.58 20.22
C SER A 739 14.36 13.40 21.18
N THR A 740 13.39 14.16 20.67
CA THR A 740 12.49 14.99 21.48
C THR A 740 11.48 14.16 22.25
N TRP A 741 10.93 13.11 21.65
CA TRP A 741 10.03 12.18 22.34
C TRP A 741 10.76 11.40 23.43
N ILE A 742 12.01 10.98 23.19
CA ILE A 742 12.83 10.33 24.23
C ILE A 742 13.00 11.28 25.43
N LEU A 743 13.31 12.56 25.18
CA LEU A 743 13.43 13.57 26.23
C LEU A 743 12.10 13.86 26.94
N TYR A 744 10.98 13.81 26.21
CA TYR A 744 9.64 14.02 26.75
C TYR A 744 9.24 12.97 27.79
N ASN A 745 9.77 11.76 27.67
CA ASN A 745 9.57 10.66 28.62
C ASN A 745 10.40 10.80 29.91
N LYS A 746 11.29 11.78 30.01
CA LYS A 746 12.06 12.03 31.22
C LYS A 746 11.09 12.43 32.36
N PRO A 747 11.14 11.77 33.53
CA PRO A 747 10.23 12.06 34.63
C PRO A 747 10.35 13.53 35.05
N LYS A 748 9.23 14.13 35.49
CA LYS A 748 9.14 15.57 35.81
C LYS A 748 10.02 16.03 36.98
N GLY A 749 10.61 15.10 37.75
CA GLY A 749 11.64 15.40 38.75
C GLY A 749 13.02 15.50 38.12
N ASN A 750 13.90 16.36 38.64
CA ASN A 750 15.27 16.47 38.12
C ASN A 750 16.13 15.23 38.42
N GLU A 751 15.66 14.36 39.32
CA GLU A 751 16.24 13.07 39.66
C GLU A 751 15.86 12.00 38.62
N LEU A 752 16.87 11.34 38.06
CA LEU A 752 16.68 10.23 37.13
C LEU A 752 16.25 8.99 37.92
N THR A 753 15.07 8.45 37.60
CA THR A 753 14.56 7.24 38.24
C THR A 753 15.20 5.98 37.64
N ASN A 754 15.29 4.92 38.43
CA ASN A 754 15.80 3.62 37.97
C ASN A 754 14.93 3.03 36.83
N GLU A 755 13.63 3.30 36.84
CA GLU A 755 12.71 2.89 35.76
C GLU A 755 13.02 3.59 34.44
N TYR A 756 13.33 4.89 34.47
CA TYR A 756 13.70 5.63 33.26
C TYR A 756 15.03 5.13 32.68
N ALA A 757 15.99 4.75 33.54
CA ALA A 757 17.23 4.13 33.12
C ALA A 757 17.02 2.81 32.36
N GLY A 758 16.10 1.97 32.84
CA GLY A 758 15.71 0.74 32.16
C GLY A 758 15.00 1.00 30.83
N PHE A 759 14.13 2.00 30.78
CA PHE A 759 13.47 2.44 29.55
C PHE A 759 14.48 2.85 28.47
N LEU A 760 15.53 3.59 28.82
CA LEU A 760 16.61 3.94 27.87
C LEU A 760 17.34 2.71 27.31
N MET A 761 17.61 1.71 28.14
CA MET A 761 18.22 0.46 27.68
C MET A 761 17.33 -0.25 26.66
N ALA A 762 16.03 -0.32 26.92
CA ALA A 762 15.06 -0.94 26.01
C ALA A 762 14.96 -0.20 24.66
N LEU A 763 15.01 1.14 24.66
CA LEU A 763 15.09 1.90 23.41
C LEU A 763 16.34 1.56 22.60
N GLY A 764 17.45 1.25 23.26
CA GLY A 764 18.67 0.81 22.59
C GLY A 764 18.56 -0.59 22.01
N LEU A 765 17.93 -1.52 22.73
CA LEU A 765 17.65 -2.88 22.26
C LEU A 765 16.69 -2.90 21.05
N ASN A 766 15.74 -1.96 21.00
CA ASN A 766 14.83 -1.75 19.87
C ASN A 766 15.41 -0.81 18.80
N GLU A 767 16.71 -0.49 18.85
CA GLU A 767 17.42 0.39 17.89
C GLU A 767 16.92 1.84 17.79
N HIS A 768 15.96 2.28 18.60
CA HIS A 768 15.47 3.67 18.63
C HIS A 768 16.45 4.67 19.23
N LEU A 769 17.38 4.21 20.08
CA LEU A 769 18.34 5.08 20.75
C LEU A 769 19.38 5.69 19.78
N ILE A 770 19.49 5.19 18.54
CA ILE A 770 20.36 5.79 17.52
C ILE A 770 19.95 7.22 17.14
N HIS A 771 18.69 7.61 17.37
CA HIS A 771 18.17 8.95 17.08
C HIS A 771 18.46 9.95 18.21
N LEU A 772 18.95 9.50 19.36
CA LEU A 772 19.27 10.38 20.49
C LEU A 772 20.51 11.22 20.17
N HIS A 773 20.40 12.55 20.23
CA HIS A 773 21.54 13.43 19.99
C HIS A 773 22.68 13.22 21.00
N SER A 774 23.93 13.24 20.53
CA SER A 774 25.12 13.01 21.35
C SER A 774 25.28 13.97 22.53
N LEU A 775 24.77 15.20 22.42
CA LEU A 775 24.76 16.18 23.54
C LEU A 775 23.86 15.70 24.69
N ASN A 776 22.73 15.07 24.38
CA ASN A 776 21.83 14.53 25.39
C ASN A 776 22.44 13.29 26.06
N VAL A 777 23.16 12.47 25.30
CA VAL A 777 23.95 11.35 25.85
C VAL A 777 24.95 11.86 26.90
N HIS A 778 25.66 12.95 26.60
CA HIS A 778 26.56 13.58 27.57
C HIS A 778 25.83 14.14 28.79
N ASP A 779 24.66 14.79 28.63
CA ASP A 779 23.83 15.26 29.78
C ASP A 779 23.49 14.10 30.72
N TYR A 780 23.01 12.98 30.18
CA TYR A 780 22.66 11.81 30.99
C TYR A 780 23.86 11.20 31.73
N LEU A 781 25.02 11.07 31.08
CA LEU A 781 26.23 10.53 31.70
C LEU A 781 26.78 11.47 32.77
N SER A 782 26.72 12.78 32.57
CA SER A 782 27.22 13.78 33.51
C SER A 782 26.47 13.81 34.85
N LYS A 783 25.22 13.33 34.87
CA LYS A 783 24.39 13.25 36.08
C LYS A 783 24.84 12.19 37.08
N GLY A 784 25.73 11.26 36.69
CA GLY A 784 26.38 10.32 37.61
C GLY A 784 25.48 9.23 38.22
N SER A 785 24.25 9.05 37.71
CA SER A 785 23.38 7.94 38.12
C SER A 785 23.92 6.62 37.55
N GLU A 786 24.25 5.67 38.44
CA GLU A 786 24.80 4.36 38.08
C GLU A 786 23.88 3.60 37.10
N MET A 787 22.59 3.45 37.45
CA MET A 787 21.61 2.72 36.62
C MET A 787 21.40 3.37 35.26
N THR A 788 21.32 4.71 35.21
CA THR A 788 21.16 5.44 33.92
C THR A 788 22.37 5.22 33.03
N THR A 789 23.57 5.25 33.61
CA THR A 789 24.82 5.00 32.89
C THR A 789 24.85 3.58 32.34
N VAL A 790 24.51 2.57 33.16
CA VAL A 790 24.42 1.16 32.72
C VAL A 790 23.44 1.01 31.55
N GLY A 791 22.22 1.54 31.69
CA GLY A 791 21.19 1.40 30.67
C GLY A 791 21.53 2.12 29.36
N LEU A 792 22.13 3.31 29.45
CA LEU A 792 22.55 4.09 28.29
C LEU A 792 23.74 3.46 27.56
N LEU A 793 24.76 2.98 28.27
CA LEU A 793 25.94 2.35 27.66
C LEU A 793 25.56 1.04 26.95
N LEU A 794 24.78 0.17 27.60
CA LEU A 794 24.32 -1.08 26.98
C LEU A 794 23.34 -0.81 25.85
N GLY A 795 22.42 0.14 26.01
CA GLY A 795 21.47 0.53 24.98
C GLY A 795 22.16 1.07 23.72
N LEU A 796 23.12 1.99 23.87
CA LEU A 796 23.89 2.54 22.74
C LEU A 796 24.73 1.46 22.05
N ALA A 797 25.38 0.60 22.85
CA ALA A 797 26.19 -0.49 22.33
C ALA A 797 25.35 -1.52 21.56
N ALA A 798 24.17 -1.89 22.08
CA ALA A 798 23.24 -2.81 21.41
C ALA A 798 22.73 -2.23 20.09
N ALA A 799 22.38 -0.94 20.07
CA ALA A 799 21.93 -0.24 18.87
C ALA A 799 23.01 -0.11 17.78
N LYS A 800 24.29 -0.26 18.15
CA LYS A 800 25.47 -0.18 17.27
C LYS A 800 26.22 -1.52 17.18
N ARG A 801 25.55 -2.64 17.46
CA ARG A 801 26.14 -3.98 17.50
C ARG A 801 26.81 -4.34 16.17
N GLY A 802 28.10 -4.71 16.23
CA GLY A 802 28.91 -5.11 15.07
C GLY A 802 29.31 -3.99 14.11
N THR A 803 29.04 -2.72 14.43
CA THR A 803 29.30 -1.58 13.51
C THR A 803 30.69 -0.96 13.67
N MET A 804 31.41 -1.24 14.77
CA MET A 804 32.67 -0.56 15.12
C MET A 804 32.55 0.98 15.21
N ASP A 805 31.38 1.52 15.57
CA ASP A 805 31.19 2.96 15.67
C ASP A 805 32.19 3.60 16.66
N PHE A 806 32.98 4.55 16.15
CA PHE A 806 34.05 5.19 16.92
C PHE A 806 33.52 6.11 18.01
N ALA A 807 32.38 6.77 17.80
CA ALA A 807 31.79 7.66 18.79
C ALA A 807 31.33 6.88 20.03
N THR A 808 30.59 5.79 19.81
CA THR A 808 30.13 4.88 20.88
C THR A 808 31.32 4.18 21.55
N THR A 809 32.32 3.74 20.78
CA THR A 809 33.56 3.17 21.34
C THR A 809 34.25 4.13 22.30
N ARG A 810 34.36 5.42 21.93
CA ARG A 810 35.00 6.43 22.78
C ARG A 810 34.25 6.63 24.09
N ILE A 811 32.91 6.68 24.03
CA ILE A 811 32.06 6.78 25.22
C ILE A 811 32.22 5.55 26.12
N LEU A 812 32.30 4.34 25.57
CA LEU A 812 32.50 3.13 26.37
C LEU A 812 33.92 3.06 26.97
N SER A 813 34.94 3.47 26.20
CA SER A 813 36.35 3.37 26.59
C SER A 813 36.71 4.24 27.80
N ILE A 814 36.04 5.40 27.99
CA ILE A 814 36.28 6.24 29.17
C ILE A 814 35.84 5.58 30.48
N HIS A 815 34.94 4.60 30.42
CA HIS A 815 34.44 3.86 31.58
C HIS A 815 35.25 2.60 31.87
N VAL A 816 36.26 2.26 31.06
CA VAL A 816 37.12 1.09 31.25
C VAL A 816 38.59 1.52 31.23
N ALA A 817 39.24 1.46 32.39
CA ALA A 817 40.60 1.95 32.59
C ALA A 817 41.67 1.27 31.71
N ALA A 818 41.37 0.09 31.15
CA ALA A 818 42.26 -0.66 30.27
C ALA A 818 42.33 -0.10 28.84
N PHE A 819 41.27 0.59 28.39
CA PHE A 819 41.22 1.23 27.07
C PHE A 819 41.74 2.67 27.08
N LEU A 820 42.02 3.23 28.27
CA LEU A 820 42.54 4.57 28.40
C LEU A 820 44.06 4.60 28.23
N PRO A 821 44.60 5.60 27.50
CA PRO A 821 46.04 5.86 27.50
C PRO A 821 46.57 6.07 28.93
N PRO A 822 47.82 5.65 29.23
CA PRO A 822 48.41 5.78 30.57
C PRO A 822 48.56 7.24 31.05
N THR A 823 48.41 8.21 30.15
CA THR A 823 48.43 9.65 30.45
C THR A 823 47.06 10.23 30.86
N SER A 824 46.00 9.43 30.85
CA SER A 824 44.63 9.89 31.14
C SER A 824 44.37 9.96 32.65
N THR A 825 43.54 10.90 33.09
CA THR A 825 43.11 10.98 34.49
C THR A 825 42.24 9.78 34.86
N GLU A 826 42.57 9.08 35.94
CA GLU A 826 41.74 7.98 36.44
C GLU A 826 40.43 8.52 36.99
N LEU A 827 39.31 8.01 36.46
CA LEU A 827 37.96 8.35 36.90
C LEU A 827 37.49 7.27 37.89
N ASN A 828 36.85 7.70 38.98
CA ASN A 828 36.19 6.79 39.90
C ASN A 828 34.86 6.31 39.29
N VAL A 829 34.89 5.19 38.57
CA VAL A 829 33.74 4.62 37.86
C VAL A 829 33.16 3.45 38.67
N PRO A 830 31.85 3.45 39.00
CA PRO A 830 31.20 2.33 39.69
C PRO A 830 31.39 1.00 38.96
N HIS A 831 31.51 -0.09 39.72
CA HIS A 831 31.83 -1.42 39.16
C HIS A 831 30.81 -1.89 38.13
N ASN A 832 29.50 -1.77 38.39
CA ASN A 832 28.46 -2.19 37.44
C ASN A 832 28.52 -1.43 36.11
N VAL A 833 28.96 -0.16 36.14
CA VAL A 833 29.19 0.65 34.93
C VAL A 833 30.38 0.11 34.14
N GLN A 834 31.46 -0.32 34.81
CA GLN A 834 32.60 -0.94 34.12
C GLN A 834 32.20 -2.27 33.47
N VAL A 835 31.39 -3.10 34.14
CA VAL A 835 30.84 -4.36 33.61
C VAL A 835 29.95 -4.10 32.38
N ALA A 836 29.07 -3.10 32.46
CA ALA A 836 28.23 -2.68 31.33
C ALA A 836 29.06 -2.16 30.15
N ALA A 837 30.09 -1.37 30.42
CA ALA A 837 30.96 -0.79 29.41
C ALA A 837 31.78 -1.86 28.66
N ILE A 838 32.38 -2.82 29.39
CA ILE A 838 33.20 -3.88 28.76
C ILE A 838 32.34 -4.80 27.89
N LEU A 839 31.13 -5.16 28.35
CA LEU A 839 30.17 -5.90 27.53
C LEU A 839 29.70 -5.09 26.32
N GLY A 840 29.47 -3.78 26.51
CA GLY A 840 29.13 -2.85 25.44
C GLY A 840 30.20 -2.78 24.34
N VAL A 841 31.48 -2.76 24.72
CA VAL A 841 32.59 -2.86 23.75
C VAL A 841 32.50 -4.19 22.97
N GLY A 842 32.21 -5.30 23.66
CA GLY A 842 31.98 -6.59 23.02
C GLY A 842 30.85 -6.58 21.98
N LEU A 843 29.72 -5.92 22.28
CA LEU A 843 28.59 -5.77 21.37
C LEU A 843 28.94 -4.92 20.13
N VAL A 844 29.55 -3.75 20.32
CA VAL A 844 29.93 -2.85 19.21
C VAL A 844 30.92 -3.51 18.25
N TYR A 845 31.85 -4.31 18.79
CA TYR A 845 32.87 -5.03 18.02
C TYR A 845 32.51 -6.48 17.67
N GLN A 846 31.26 -6.89 17.85
CA GLN A 846 30.84 -8.27 17.61
C GLN A 846 31.18 -8.75 16.19
N GLY A 847 31.89 -9.87 16.08
CA GLY A 847 32.27 -10.50 14.80
C GLY A 847 33.36 -9.79 13.99
N THR A 848 33.94 -8.70 14.52
CA THR A 848 34.92 -7.86 13.82
C THR A 848 36.36 -8.38 13.93
N ALA A 849 36.63 -9.22 14.92
CA ALA A 849 37.98 -9.70 15.25
C ALA A 849 39.03 -8.58 15.43
N HIS A 850 38.63 -7.43 15.99
CA HIS A 850 39.54 -6.30 16.18
C HIS A 850 40.66 -6.66 17.17
N ARG A 851 41.92 -6.61 16.70
CA ARG A 851 43.10 -7.11 17.42
C ARG A 851 43.29 -6.46 18.79
N HIS A 852 43.37 -5.12 18.83
CA HIS A 852 43.66 -4.41 20.09
C HIS A 852 42.57 -4.65 21.14
N THR A 853 41.30 -4.61 20.73
CA THR A 853 40.17 -4.87 21.62
C THR A 853 40.23 -6.29 22.19
N SER A 854 40.56 -7.27 21.35
CA SER A 854 40.69 -8.67 21.78
C SER A 854 41.85 -8.86 22.76
N GLU A 855 42.98 -8.20 22.54
CA GLU A 855 44.14 -8.22 23.44
C GLU A 855 43.82 -7.64 24.83
N VAL A 856 43.18 -6.46 24.85
CA VAL A 856 42.75 -5.80 26.08
C VAL A 856 41.75 -6.68 26.84
N LEU A 857 40.69 -7.17 26.16
CA LEU A 857 39.67 -8.02 26.79
C LEU A 857 40.26 -9.32 27.35
N LEU A 858 41.21 -9.94 26.64
CA LEU A 858 41.90 -11.13 27.12
C LEU A 858 42.69 -10.86 28.41
N SER A 859 43.30 -9.69 28.53
CA SER A 859 44.01 -9.28 29.75
C SER A 859 43.05 -8.98 30.92
N GLU A 860 41.85 -8.45 30.62
CA GLU A 860 40.84 -8.10 31.63
C GLU A 860 40.14 -9.32 32.24
N ILE A 861 40.08 -10.46 31.53
CA ILE A 861 39.58 -11.73 32.10
C ILE A 861 40.39 -12.10 33.36
N GLY A 862 41.72 -11.95 33.29
CA GLY A 862 42.66 -12.29 34.37
C GLY A 862 43.07 -11.11 35.25
N ARG A 863 42.26 -10.04 35.31
CA ARG A 863 42.61 -8.80 36.03
C ARG A 863 42.92 -9.06 37.52
N PRO A 864 44.09 -8.60 38.04
CA PRO A 864 44.44 -8.78 39.45
C PRO A 864 43.61 -7.87 40.39
N PRO A 865 43.48 -8.22 41.70
CA PRO A 865 42.79 -7.39 42.68
C PRO A 865 43.64 -6.18 43.08
N GLY A 866 43.00 -5.07 43.46
CA GLY A 866 43.67 -3.83 43.83
C GLY A 866 43.79 -2.85 42.66
N PRO A 867 44.64 -1.81 42.76
CA PRO A 867 45.53 -1.51 43.88
C PRO A 867 44.75 -1.14 45.16
N GLU A 868 45.30 -1.49 46.33
CA GLU A 868 44.75 -1.13 47.65
C GLU A 868 43.30 -1.58 47.88
N LEU A 869 42.32 -0.69 47.75
CA LEU A 869 40.88 -0.95 47.95
C LEU A 869 40.09 -1.08 46.63
N ASP A 870 40.73 -0.85 45.49
CA ASP A 870 40.05 -0.91 44.20
C ASP A 870 39.86 -2.35 43.70
N ASN A 871 38.85 -2.55 42.85
CA ASN A 871 38.62 -3.81 42.13
C ASN A 871 38.49 -5.04 43.05
N CYS A 872 37.87 -4.88 44.22
CA CYS A 872 37.70 -5.95 45.20
C CYS A 872 36.28 -6.55 45.23
N THR A 873 35.28 -5.86 44.67
CA THR A 873 33.87 -6.28 44.68
C THR A 873 33.46 -6.90 43.34
N ASP A 874 32.64 -7.96 43.37
CA ASP A 874 31.97 -8.59 42.21
C ASP A 874 32.87 -8.84 40.99
N ARG A 875 34.11 -9.28 41.22
CA ARG A 875 35.12 -9.46 40.17
C ARG A 875 34.73 -10.57 39.19
N GLU A 876 33.97 -11.55 39.64
CA GLU A 876 33.40 -12.64 38.85
C GLU A 876 32.52 -12.08 37.72
N SER A 877 31.69 -11.09 38.02
CA SER A 877 30.82 -10.42 37.04
C SER A 877 31.63 -9.70 35.95
N TYR A 878 32.72 -9.04 36.34
CA TYR A 878 33.60 -8.35 35.41
C TYR A 878 34.38 -9.31 34.51
N SER A 879 34.98 -10.36 35.09
CA SER A 879 35.70 -11.38 34.33
C SER A 879 34.78 -12.14 33.37
N LEU A 880 33.56 -12.47 33.81
CA LEU A 880 32.53 -13.06 32.95
C LEU A 880 32.16 -12.13 31.79
N ALA A 881 31.91 -10.84 32.05
CA ALA A 881 31.59 -9.87 31.02
C ALA A 881 32.74 -9.65 30.03
N ALA A 882 33.99 -9.62 30.50
CA ALA A 882 35.19 -9.56 29.64
C ALA A 882 35.30 -10.80 28.74
N GLY A 883 35.05 -12.00 29.30
CA GLY A 883 35.03 -13.25 28.54
C GLY A 883 33.93 -13.30 27.47
N LEU A 884 32.70 -12.91 27.83
CA LEU A 884 31.60 -12.78 26.88
C LEU A 884 31.90 -11.74 25.79
N ALA A 885 32.43 -10.58 26.16
CA ALA A 885 32.82 -9.54 25.22
C ALA A 885 33.87 -10.06 24.24
N LEU A 886 34.92 -10.74 24.72
CA LEU A 886 35.95 -11.35 23.87
C LEU A 886 35.33 -12.40 22.92
N GLY A 887 34.45 -13.25 23.46
CA GLY A 887 33.71 -14.24 22.69
C GLY A 887 32.83 -13.63 21.60
N LEU A 888 32.22 -12.47 21.85
CA LEU A 888 31.44 -11.72 20.86
C LEU A 888 32.34 -11.11 19.77
N VAL A 889 33.46 -10.50 20.14
CA VAL A 889 34.41 -9.90 19.18
C VAL A 889 34.96 -10.94 18.22
N MET A 890 35.32 -12.12 18.75
CA MET A 890 35.95 -13.21 18.01
C MET A 890 34.97 -14.32 17.57
N PHE A 891 33.66 -14.04 17.61
CA PHE A 891 32.62 -15.06 17.46
C PHE A 891 32.76 -15.89 16.18
N GLY A 892 32.93 -17.22 16.33
CA GLY A 892 33.01 -18.18 15.24
C GLY A 892 34.22 -18.05 14.32
N LYS A 893 35.24 -17.27 14.69
CA LYS A 893 36.42 -17.05 13.85
C LYS A 893 37.47 -18.17 13.95
N GLY A 894 37.42 -18.98 15.01
CA GLY A 894 38.33 -20.10 15.23
C GLY A 894 39.80 -19.72 15.05
N ASN A 895 40.50 -20.45 14.18
CA ASN A 895 41.92 -20.23 13.86
C ASN A 895 42.14 -19.35 12.61
N GLU A 896 41.08 -18.84 11.97
CA GLU A 896 41.14 -18.23 10.63
C GLU A 896 41.65 -16.78 10.62
N VAL A 897 41.89 -16.16 11.79
CA VAL A 897 42.26 -14.75 11.88
C VAL A 897 43.77 -14.55 11.72
N ILE A 898 44.15 -14.10 10.52
CA ILE A 898 45.51 -13.65 10.18
C ILE A 898 45.86 -12.46 11.09
N GLY A 899 46.91 -12.61 11.90
CA GLY A 899 47.40 -11.54 12.78
C GLY A 899 46.97 -11.62 14.24
N THR A 900 46.27 -12.67 14.69
CA THR A 900 46.04 -12.96 16.13
C THR A 900 46.68 -14.26 16.61
N SER A 901 47.30 -15.03 15.72
CA SER A 901 48.04 -16.26 16.02
C SER A 901 49.10 -16.08 17.10
N ASP A 902 49.75 -14.92 17.14
CA ASP A 902 50.84 -14.61 18.07
C ASP A 902 50.37 -14.43 19.53
N LEU A 903 49.07 -14.17 19.76
CA LEU A 903 48.54 -13.98 21.11
C LEU A 903 48.32 -15.30 21.87
N GLY A 904 48.27 -16.44 21.16
CA GLY A 904 47.97 -17.73 21.79
C GLY A 904 46.65 -17.73 22.58
N MET A 905 45.59 -17.12 22.02
CA MET A 905 44.32 -16.86 22.73
C MET A 905 43.67 -18.13 23.28
N ALA A 906 43.70 -19.24 22.53
CA ALA A 906 43.11 -20.49 22.97
C ALA A 906 43.86 -21.07 24.19
N ASP A 907 45.20 -20.96 24.19
CA ASP A 907 46.04 -21.44 25.29
C ASP A 907 45.90 -20.57 26.54
N THR A 908 45.77 -19.25 26.38
CA THR A 908 45.53 -18.33 27.51
C THR A 908 44.15 -18.54 28.12
N LEU A 909 43.12 -18.73 27.30
CA LEU A 909 41.77 -19.06 27.79
C LEU A 909 41.74 -20.43 28.47
N CYS A 910 42.42 -21.43 27.91
CA CYS A 910 42.58 -22.73 28.57
C CYS A 910 43.30 -22.59 29.92
N HIS A 911 44.35 -21.78 29.98
CA HIS A 911 45.10 -21.49 31.22
C HIS A 911 44.24 -20.80 32.28
N PHE A 912 43.35 -19.87 31.88
CA PHE A 912 42.36 -19.27 32.78
C PHE A 912 41.28 -20.28 33.24
N MET A 913 40.90 -21.23 32.38
CA MET A 913 39.90 -22.25 32.70
C MET A 913 40.41 -23.35 33.64
N THR A 914 41.63 -23.86 33.41
CA THR A 914 42.20 -24.98 34.18
C THR A 914 42.99 -24.53 35.40
N GLY A 915 43.43 -23.27 35.42
CA GLY A 915 44.33 -22.75 36.42
C GLY A 915 45.80 -23.09 36.14
N GLY A 916 46.68 -22.42 36.87
CA GLY A 916 48.13 -22.52 36.74
C GLY A 916 48.83 -21.30 37.33
N HIS A 917 50.15 -21.21 37.18
CA HIS A 917 50.90 -20.05 37.66
C HIS A 917 50.53 -18.76 36.90
N LYS A 918 50.46 -17.66 37.63
CA LYS A 918 50.23 -16.33 37.05
C LYS A 918 51.39 -15.96 36.12
N ARG A 919 51.06 -15.47 34.92
CA ARG A 919 52.05 -14.89 34.02
C ARG A 919 52.48 -13.51 34.57
N PRO A 920 53.76 -13.12 34.45
CA PRO A 920 54.22 -11.81 34.94
C PRO A 920 53.51 -10.68 34.18
N LEU A 921 53.04 -9.67 34.91
CA LEU A 921 52.40 -8.48 34.33
C LEU A 921 53.40 -7.72 33.42
N ILE A 922 52.96 -7.38 32.21
CA ILE A 922 53.76 -6.67 31.20
C ILE A 922 53.28 -5.21 31.10
N GLY A 923 54.20 -4.27 30.89
CA GLY A 923 53.88 -2.87 30.59
C GLY A 923 53.32 -2.06 31.77
N SER A 924 52.41 -1.12 31.47
CA SER A 924 51.81 -0.16 32.42
C SER A 924 51.06 -0.83 33.58
N ASN A 925 50.52 -2.04 33.38
CA ASN A 925 49.85 -2.81 34.43
C ASN A 925 50.80 -3.22 35.57
N LYS A 926 52.09 -3.39 35.31
CA LYS A 926 53.07 -3.71 36.36
C LYS A 926 53.25 -2.58 37.36
N GLU A 927 53.17 -1.33 36.90
CA GLU A 927 53.28 -0.15 37.77
C GLU A 927 51.99 0.08 38.56
N ARG A 928 50.82 -0.09 37.92
CA ARG A 928 49.50 0.08 38.53
C ARG A 928 49.24 -0.89 39.68
N TYR A 929 49.60 -2.17 39.53
CA TYR A 929 49.33 -3.22 40.53
C TYR A 929 50.55 -3.52 41.42
N LYS A 930 51.45 -2.56 41.61
CA LYS A 930 52.61 -2.71 42.50
C LYS A 930 52.21 -2.83 43.97
N ALA A 931 51.15 -2.13 44.38
CA ALA A 931 50.56 -2.27 45.71
C ALA A 931 49.50 -3.41 45.70
N PRO A 932 49.60 -4.40 46.60
CA PRO A 932 48.61 -5.47 46.67
C PRO A 932 47.26 -4.95 47.21
N SER A 933 46.19 -5.70 46.96
CA SER A 933 44.89 -5.44 47.56
C SER A 933 44.91 -5.66 49.09
N TYR A 934 44.14 -4.86 49.82
CA TYR A 934 43.93 -5.03 51.26
C TYR A 934 42.79 -5.99 51.60
N GLN A 935 41.90 -6.29 50.65
CA GLN A 935 40.73 -7.15 50.88
C GLN A 935 40.93 -8.57 50.33
N ILE A 936 41.55 -8.70 49.16
CA ILE A 936 41.71 -9.99 48.47
C ILE A 936 43.19 -10.35 48.40
N LYS A 937 43.54 -11.50 48.99
CA LYS A 937 44.88 -12.09 48.87
C LYS A 937 44.83 -13.30 47.95
N GLU A 938 45.29 -13.12 46.71
CA GLU A 938 45.50 -14.23 45.79
C GLU A 938 46.92 -14.79 45.92
N GLY A 939 47.08 -16.11 45.75
CA GLY A 939 48.39 -16.76 45.66
C GLY A 939 49.07 -16.58 44.29
N ASP A 940 50.13 -17.35 44.08
CA ASP A 940 50.90 -17.38 42.82
C ASP A 940 50.17 -18.08 41.66
N ASN A 941 49.04 -18.72 41.96
CA ASN A 941 48.16 -19.37 41.00
C ASN A 941 46.99 -18.47 40.62
N ILE A 942 46.51 -18.64 39.40
CA ILE A 942 45.31 -17.98 38.90
C ILE A 942 44.10 -18.42 39.72
N ASN A 943 43.24 -17.46 40.04
CA ASN A 943 41.96 -17.74 40.68
C ASN A 943 40.97 -18.25 39.63
N VAL A 944 40.78 -19.58 39.61
CA VAL A 944 39.87 -20.26 38.68
C VAL A 944 38.42 -19.88 38.97
N ASP A 945 38.06 -19.60 40.22
CA ASP A 945 36.68 -19.23 40.59
C ASP A 945 36.20 -17.92 39.93
N VAL A 946 37.13 -17.02 39.63
CA VAL A 946 36.84 -15.76 38.93
C VAL A 946 36.95 -15.92 37.42
N THR A 947 38.02 -16.55 36.95
CA THR A 947 38.42 -16.50 35.53
C THR A 947 37.83 -17.62 34.65
N SER A 948 37.50 -18.77 35.24
CA SER A 948 36.97 -19.95 34.55
C SER A 948 35.67 -19.71 33.77
N PRO A 949 34.60 -19.10 34.32
CA PRO A 949 33.33 -18.99 33.61
C PRO A 949 33.45 -18.11 32.36
N GLY A 950 34.13 -16.97 32.46
CA GLY A 950 34.40 -16.08 31.33
C GLY A 950 35.27 -16.74 30.26
N ALA A 951 36.35 -17.42 30.67
CA ALA A 951 37.26 -18.08 29.73
C ALA A 951 36.60 -19.26 29.00
N THR A 952 35.80 -20.06 29.71
CA THR A 952 35.08 -21.21 29.15
C THR A 952 34.10 -20.80 28.06
N LEU A 953 33.26 -19.78 28.33
CA LEU A 953 32.31 -19.26 27.35
C LEU A 953 33.01 -18.58 26.17
N ALA A 954 34.06 -17.80 26.43
CA ALA A 954 34.87 -17.18 25.38
C ALA A 954 35.44 -18.23 24.43
N LEU A 955 35.98 -19.34 24.97
CA LEU A 955 36.52 -20.44 24.18
C LEU A 955 35.43 -21.13 23.33
N GLY A 956 34.25 -21.36 23.90
CA GLY A 956 33.10 -21.90 23.18
C GLY A 956 32.58 -21.01 22.05
N MET A 957 32.56 -19.68 22.26
CA MET A 957 32.13 -18.69 21.27
C MET A 957 33.17 -18.47 20.17
N LEU A 958 34.46 -18.46 20.52
CA LEU A 958 35.59 -18.34 19.59
C LEU A 958 35.59 -19.49 18.57
N TYR A 959 35.39 -20.72 19.05
CA TYR A 959 35.37 -21.95 18.25
C TYR A 959 33.95 -22.41 17.88
N PHE A 960 32.96 -21.51 17.94
CA PHE A 960 31.57 -21.83 17.63
C PHE A 960 31.44 -22.47 16.24
N ARG A 961 30.80 -23.65 16.19
CA ARG A 961 30.57 -24.44 14.95
C ARG A 961 31.85 -24.75 14.14
N THR A 962 33.01 -24.77 14.78
CA THR A 962 34.27 -25.16 14.10
C THR A 962 34.52 -26.66 14.12
N ASN A 963 33.86 -27.41 15.00
CA ASN A 963 34.07 -28.85 15.22
C ASN A 963 35.55 -29.21 15.50
N ASN A 964 36.33 -28.31 16.10
CA ASN A 964 37.73 -28.55 16.42
C ASN A 964 37.86 -29.58 17.56
N SER A 965 38.40 -30.76 17.25
CA SER A 965 38.54 -31.87 18.19
C SER A 965 39.39 -31.53 19.41
N ALA A 966 40.49 -30.78 19.24
CA ALA A 966 41.38 -30.45 20.35
C ALA A 966 40.67 -29.60 21.42
N VAL A 967 39.88 -28.61 20.99
CA VAL A 967 39.12 -27.73 21.89
C VAL A 967 37.95 -28.48 22.54
N ILE A 968 37.30 -29.39 21.80
CA ILE A 968 36.25 -30.28 22.34
C ILE A 968 36.82 -31.16 23.46
N ASP A 969 38.04 -31.67 23.29
CA ASP A 969 38.73 -32.49 24.29
C ASP A 969 39.13 -31.67 25.52
N TRP A 970 39.57 -30.42 25.35
CA TRP A 970 39.85 -29.52 26.48
C TRP A 970 38.61 -29.16 27.30
N LEU A 971 37.45 -29.05 26.64
CA LEU A 971 36.16 -28.74 27.26
C LEU A 971 35.43 -29.99 27.80
N ARG A 972 36.06 -31.17 27.72
CA ARG A 972 35.48 -32.41 28.22
C ARG A 972 35.35 -32.36 29.75
N VAL A 973 34.23 -32.90 30.26
CA VAL A 973 34.04 -33.09 31.71
C VAL A 973 35.10 -34.06 32.22
N PRO A 974 35.80 -33.78 33.33
CA PRO A 974 36.83 -34.68 33.84
C PRO A 974 36.30 -36.08 34.16
N ASP A 975 37.02 -37.11 33.73
CA ASP A 975 36.59 -38.51 33.88
C ASP A 975 37.04 -39.15 35.21
N THR A 976 37.80 -38.45 36.05
CA THR A 976 38.31 -38.95 37.33
C THR A 976 37.81 -38.09 38.49
N GLN A 977 37.57 -38.73 39.64
CA GLN A 977 37.09 -38.03 40.83
C GLN A 977 38.05 -36.91 41.26
N PHE A 978 39.34 -37.18 41.32
CA PHE A 978 40.33 -36.18 41.76
C PHE A 978 40.28 -34.88 40.93
N MET A 979 39.99 -34.98 39.63
CA MET A 979 39.86 -33.81 38.76
C MET A 979 38.48 -33.15 38.87
N LEU A 980 37.44 -33.91 39.22
CA LEU A 980 36.11 -33.36 39.51
C LEU A 980 36.13 -32.55 40.80
N ASP A 981 36.82 -33.03 41.84
CA ASP A 981 36.94 -32.33 43.13
C ASP A 981 37.68 -30.97 43.01
N GLN A 982 38.46 -30.79 41.93
CA GLN A 982 39.15 -29.52 41.63
C GLN A 982 38.29 -28.50 40.88
N VAL A 983 37.10 -28.89 40.42
CA VAL A 983 36.25 -28.04 39.57
C VAL A 983 34.88 -27.91 40.19
N ARG A 984 34.47 -26.66 40.42
CA ARG A 984 33.14 -26.35 40.93
C ARG A 984 32.04 -26.89 39.99
N PRO A 985 31.02 -27.62 40.49
CA PRO A 985 30.04 -28.29 39.63
C PRO A 985 29.29 -27.37 38.64
N ASP A 986 29.04 -26.11 39.02
CA ASP A 986 28.40 -25.12 38.15
C ASP A 986 29.26 -24.73 36.95
N PHE A 987 30.60 -24.77 37.06
CA PHE A 987 31.48 -24.57 35.91
C PHE A 987 31.43 -25.73 34.92
N LEU A 988 31.10 -26.95 35.37
CA LEU A 988 30.89 -28.09 34.47
C LEU A 988 29.68 -27.88 33.55
N MET A 989 28.66 -27.16 34.01
CA MET A 989 27.54 -26.74 33.17
C MET A 989 28.04 -25.87 32.01
N LEU A 990 28.83 -24.83 32.30
CA LEU A 990 29.40 -23.91 31.28
C LEU A 990 30.36 -24.62 30.34
N ARG A 991 31.16 -25.58 30.83
CA ARG A 991 32.03 -26.43 29.99
C ARG A 991 31.22 -27.29 29.04
N THR A 992 30.14 -27.91 29.53
CA THR A 992 29.24 -28.71 28.70
C THR A 992 28.55 -27.86 27.64
N ILE A 993 28.11 -26.64 28.00
CA ILE A 993 27.53 -25.69 27.05
C ILE A 993 28.54 -25.32 25.96
N SER A 994 29.75 -24.94 26.36
CA SER A 994 30.81 -24.52 25.43
C SER A 994 31.24 -25.67 24.52
N ARG A 995 31.34 -26.89 25.03
CA ARG A 995 31.60 -28.09 24.24
C ARG A 995 30.51 -28.31 23.17
N GLY A 996 29.25 -28.12 23.53
CA GLY A 996 28.12 -28.20 22.61
C GLY A 996 28.09 -27.09 21.56
N LEU A 997 28.55 -25.88 21.90
CA LEU A 997 28.71 -24.77 20.95
C LEU A 997 29.82 -25.04 19.91
N VAL A 998 30.92 -25.69 20.30
CA VAL A 998 31.99 -26.07 19.37
C VAL A 998 31.56 -27.23 18.46
N SER A 999 30.90 -28.25 19.04
CA SER A 999 30.39 -29.45 18.34
C SER A 999 28.95 -29.28 17.81
N TRP A 1000 28.62 -28.06 17.37
CA TRP A 1000 27.25 -27.64 17.08
C TRP A 1000 26.51 -28.52 16.07
N ASP A 1001 27.21 -29.07 15.08
CA ASP A 1001 26.59 -29.87 14.02
C ASP A 1001 26.22 -31.30 14.49
N PHE A 1002 26.84 -31.79 15.57
CA PHE A 1002 26.59 -33.13 16.13
C PHE A 1002 25.58 -33.13 17.29
N VAL A 1003 24.93 -31.99 17.57
CA VAL A 1003 23.91 -31.88 18.62
C VAL A 1003 22.64 -32.60 18.18
N VAL A 1004 22.27 -33.67 18.89
CA VAL A 1004 21.05 -34.46 18.62
C VAL A 1004 20.05 -34.26 19.78
N PRO A 1005 18.76 -34.01 19.51
CA PRO A 1005 17.74 -33.77 20.54
C PRO A 1005 17.25 -35.10 21.15
N SER A 1006 18.17 -35.85 21.76
CA SER A 1006 17.90 -37.13 22.42
C SER A 1006 18.52 -37.19 23.81
N PHE A 1007 17.91 -37.96 24.71
CA PHE A 1007 18.49 -38.17 26.03
C PHE A 1007 19.79 -38.99 25.97
N GLU A 1008 19.94 -39.86 24.96
CA GLU A 1008 21.18 -40.61 24.71
C GLU A 1008 22.37 -39.69 24.40
N TRP A 1009 22.13 -38.63 23.63
CA TRP A 1009 23.15 -37.61 23.36
C TRP A 1009 23.57 -36.89 24.65
N ILE A 1010 22.61 -36.50 25.51
CA ILE A 1010 22.93 -35.91 26.82
C ILE A 1010 23.75 -36.89 27.66
N LYS A 1011 23.35 -38.17 27.71
CA LYS A 1011 24.10 -39.22 28.43
C LYS A 1011 25.53 -39.36 27.91
N SER A 1012 25.76 -39.23 26.60
CA SER A 1012 27.10 -39.32 26.00
C SER A 1012 28.06 -38.22 26.48
N MET A 1013 27.54 -37.11 27.02
CA MET A 1013 28.35 -36.04 27.60
C MET A 1013 28.78 -36.33 29.04
N ILE A 1014 28.15 -37.30 29.71
CA ILE A 1014 28.36 -37.61 31.12
C ILE A 1014 29.45 -38.70 31.23
N PRO A 1015 30.57 -38.45 31.94
CA PRO A 1015 31.58 -39.45 32.22
C PRO A 1015 31.03 -40.70 32.93
N GLN A 1016 31.63 -41.87 32.66
CA GLN A 1016 31.19 -43.15 33.23
C GLN A 1016 31.14 -43.13 34.77
N ILE A 1017 32.10 -42.48 35.42
CA ILE A 1017 32.14 -42.34 36.89
C ILE A 1017 30.89 -41.65 37.46
N LEU A 1018 30.36 -40.63 36.76
CA LEU A 1018 29.14 -39.93 37.17
C LEU A 1018 27.89 -40.77 36.88
N GLN A 1019 27.90 -41.58 35.83
CA GLN A 1019 26.76 -42.45 35.51
C GLN A 1019 26.60 -43.59 36.54
N GLU A 1020 27.71 -44.11 37.06
CA GLU A 1020 27.71 -45.20 38.03
C GLU A 1020 27.42 -44.70 39.45
N LYS A 1021 28.08 -43.62 39.89
CA LYS A 1021 28.09 -43.21 41.31
C LYS A 1021 27.10 -42.11 41.69
N ALA A 1022 26.46 -41.43 40.72
CA ALA A 1022 25.50 -40.37 41.04
C ALA A 1022 24.21 -40.94 41.64
N PHE A 1023 23.71 -40.31 42.72
CA PHE A 1023 22.50 -40.71 43.45
C PHE A 1023 22.53 -42.13 44.07
N GLU A 1024 23.69 -42.77 44.19
CA GLU A 1024 23.83 -44.02 44.94
C GLU A 1024 23.63 -43.76 46.45
N ARG A 1025 22.80 -44.60 47.10
CA ARG A 1025 22.49 -44.50 48.53
C ARG A 1025 23.33 -45.54 49.27
N LYS A 1026 24.17 -45.09 50.22
CA LYS A 1026 25.04 -45.96 51.03
C LYS A 1026 24.29 -47.21 51.53
N GLN A 1027 24.75 -48.40 51.15
CA GLN A 1027 24.40 -49.66 51.81
C GLN A 1027 25.66 -50.23 52.47
N GLY A 1028 25.89 -49.94 53.76
CA GLY A 1028 26.90 -50.60 54.59
C GLY A 1028 28.06 -49.72 55.10
N GLU A 1029 28.63 -50.13 56.25
CA GLU A 1029 29.71 -49.48 57.03
C GLU A 1029 31.15 -49.88 56.60
N GLU A 1030 31.37 -50.36 55.37
CA GLU A 1030 32.73 -50.55 54.85
C GLU A 1030 33.09 -49.33 53.97
N ASP A 1031 33.83 -48.42 54.56
CA ASP A 1031 34.12 -47.11 53.97
C ASP A 1031 35.07 -47.19 52.76
N ASP A 1032 34.55 -46.94 51.56
CA ASP A 1032 35.29 -46.15 50.58
C ASP A 1032 35.22 -44.68 51.03
N VAL A 1033 36.02 -44.30 52.04
CA VAL A 1033 36.18 -42.91 52.55
C VAL A 1033 36.53 -41.93 51.40
N MET A 1034 36.96 -42.47 50.25
CA MET A 1034 37.48 -41.70 49.14
C MET A 1034 36.43 -41.09 48.21
N ILE A 1035 35.14 -41.48 48.21
CA ILE A 1035 34.18 -41.00 47.20
C ILE A 1035 33.15 -40.02 47.80
N ASP A 1036 33.19 -38.76 47.34
CA ASP A 1036 32.17 -37.76 47.67
C ASP A 1036 30.96 -37.85 46.74
N TYR A 1037 29.91 -38.54 47.20
CA TYR A 1037 28.65 -38.72 46.47
C TYR A 1037 27.87 -37.42 46.25
N GLU A 1038 28.08 -36.37 47.07
CA GLU A 1038 27.44 -35.07 46.87
C GLU A 1038 28.01 -34.38 45.63
N THR A 1039 29.33 -34.27 45.52
CA THR A 1039 30.02 -33.73 44.35
C THR A 1039 29.66 -34.48 43.07
N MET A 1040 29.55 -35.82 43.14
CA MET A 1040 29.11 -36.64 42.00
C MET A 1040 27.69 -36.30 41.55
N SER A 1041 26.76 -36.19 42.50
CA SER A 1041 25.34 -35.89 42.20
C SER A 1041 25.15 -34.47 41.68
N GLN A 1042 25.84 -33.48 42.27
CA GLN A 1042 25.83 -32.09 41.80
C GLN A 1042 26.44 -31.95 40.40
N SER A 1043 27.55 -32.64 40.14
CA SER A 1043 28.20 -32.66 38.82
C SER A 1043 27.30 -33.27 37.76
N TYR A 1044 26.62 -34.38 38.07
CA TYR A 1044 25.65 -35.00 37.17
C TYR A 1044 24.52 -34.03 36.80
N CYS A 1045 23.89 -33.38 37.78
CA CYS A 1045 22.81 -32.41 37.55
C CYS A 1045 23.25 -31.24 36.65
N ASN A 1046 24.44 -30.68 36.90
CA ASN A 1046 24.96 -29.54 36.15
C ASN A 1046 25.33 -29.90 34.70
N VAL A 1047 25.90 -31.09 34.47
CA VAL A 1047 26.20 -31.57 33.10
C VAL A 1047 24.91 -31.82 32.33
N VAL A 1048 23.91 -32.47 32.96
CA VAL A 1048 22.59 -32.68 32.34
C VAL A 1048 21.91 -31.35 32.01
N ALA A 1049 21.94 -30.37 32.94
CA ALA A 1049 21.39 -29.04 32.72
C ALA A 1049 22.09 -28.32 31.56
N GLY A 1050 23.43 -28.42 31.47
CA GLY A 1050 24.21 -27.85 30.38
C GLY A 1050 23.88 -28.48 29.03
N GLY A 1051 23.75 -29.81 28.96
CA GLY A 1051 23.31 -30.53 27.75
C GLY A 1051 21.90 -30.14 27.31
N CYS A 1052 20.97 -30.01 28.26
CA CYS A 1052 19.62 -29.50 28.00
C CYS A 1052 19.64 -28.07 27.45
N LEU A 1053 20.49 -27.20 28.00
CA LEU A 1053 20.61 -25.82 27.51
C LEU A 1053 21.16 -25.79 26.07
N VAL A 1054 22.12 -26.66 25.72
CA VAL A 1054 22.64 -26.75 24.34
C VAL A 1054 21.54 -27.17 23.37
N ILE A 1055 20.74 -28.19 23.72
CA ILE A 1055 19.57 -28.58 22.92
C ILE A 1055 18.59 -27.40 22.81
N GLY A 1056 18.32 -26.71 23.91
CA GLY A 1056 17.49 -25.51 23.94
C GLY A 1056 17.98 -24.40 23.01
N LEU A 1057 19.30 -24.13 22.99
CA LEU A 1057 19.93 -23.15 22.10
C LEU A 1057 19.88 -23.60 20.63
N LYS A 1058 20.16 -24.87 20.33
CA LYS A 1058 20.17 -25.42 18.96
C LYS A 1058 18.80 -25.41 18.31
N PHE A 1059 17.76 -25.71 19.09
CA PHE A 1059 16.39 -25.86 18.61
C PHE A 1059 15.47 -24.69 19.02
N ALA A 1060 16.04 -23.57 19.50
CA ALA A 1060 15.29 -22.37 19.85
C ALA A 1060 14.41 -21.90 18.69
N GLY A 1061 13.11 -21.70 18.95
CA GLY A 1061 12.14 -21.24 17.95
C GLY A 1061 11.73 -22.26 16.88
N THR A 1062 12.30 -23.47 16.85
CA THR A 1062 12.01 -24.48 15.81
C THR A 1062 10.78 -25.35 16.09
N ALA A 1063 10.25 -25.33 17.33
CA ALA A 1063 9.17 -26.20 17.79
C ALA A 1063 9.42 -27.72 17.55
N ASN A 1064 10.67 -28.17 17.65
CA ASN A 1064 11.04 -29.57 17.45
C ASN A 1064 10.44 -30.50 18.54
N GLN A 1065 9.66 -31.50 18.12
CA GLN A 1065 8.96 -32.42 19.02
C GLN A 1065 9.89 -33.36 19.81
N MET A 1066 10.99 -33.82 19.23
CA MET A 1066 11.96 -34.67 19.95
C MET A 1066 12.70 -33.89 21.03
N ALA A 1067 13.06 -32.64 20.73
CA ALA A 1067 13.67 -31.75 21.71
C ALA A 1067 12.68 -31.46 22.85
N PHE A 1068 11.42 -31.14 22.54
CA PHE A 1068 10.36 -30.95 23.53
C PHE A 1068 10.20 -32.18 24.44
N GLY A 1069 10.02 -33.37 23.88
CA GLY A 1069 9.87 -34.61 24.65
C GLY A 1069 11.06 -34.89 25.57
N THR A 1070 12.28 -34.70 25.06
CA THR A 1070 13.52 -34.89 25.84
C THR A 1070 13.60 -33.89 27.00
N LEU A 1071 13.39 -32.60 26.74
CA LEU A 1071 13.49 -31.55 27.76
C LEU A 1071 12.40 -31.68 28.83
N VAL A 1072 11.16 -32.01 28.45
CA VAL A 1072 10.06 -32.26 29.40
C VAL A 1072 10.37 -33.44 30.31
N ASN A 1073 10.89 -34.54 29.76
CA ASN A 1073 11.29 -35.70 30.55
C ASN A 1073 12.36 -35.33 31.59
N VAL A 1074 13.35 -34.52 31.21
CA VAL A 1074 14.40 -34.06 32.13
C VAL A 1074 13.83 -33.09 33.19
N VAL A 1075 12.93 -32.18 32.83
CA VAL A 1075 12.27 -31.30 33.80
C VAL A 1075 11.46 -32.10 34.83
N ILE A 1076 10.74 -33.14 34.40
CA ILE A 1076 10.03 -34.05 35.30
C ILE A 1076 11.02 -34.78 36.21
N LEU A 1077 12.13 -35.30 35.66
CA LEU A 1077 13.17 -35.97 36.43
C LEU A 1077 13.75 -35.04 37.52
N LEU A 1078 14.16 -33.82 37.15
CA LEU A 1078 14.67 -32.83 38.09
C LEU A 1078 13.61 -32.43 39.13
N GLY A 1079 12.35 -32.33 38.73
CA GLY A 1079 11.23 -32.06 39.64
C GLY A 1079 10.98 -33.19 40.64
N ILE A 1080 11.20 -34.45 40.25
CA ILE A 1080 11.15 -35.59 41.16
C ILE A 1080 12.34 -35.55 42.13
N LEU A 1081 13.55 -35.30 41.63
CA LEU A 1081 14.75 -35.20 42.46
C LEU A 1081 14.61 -34.09 43.52
N ALA A 1082 14.10 -32.91 43.13
CA ALA A 1082 13.88 -31.79 44.04
C ALA A 1082 12.80 -32.03 45.11
N ARG A 1083 11.89 -33.01 44.91
CA ARG A 1083 10.91 -33.43 45.92
C ARG A 1083 11.44 -34.51 46.86
N LEU A 1084 12.47 -35.23 46.44
CA LEU A 1084 13.10 -36.30 47.20
C LEU A 1084 14.24 -35.80 48.08
N SER A 1085 14.88 -34.69 47.69
CA SER A 1085 15.77 -33.86 48.53
C SER A 1085 14.96 -33.08 49.55
#